data_AF-A0A8H4ILX1-F1
#
_entry.id   AF-A0A8H4ILX1-F1
#
_cell.length_a   1.000
_cell.length_b   1.000
_cell.length_c   1.000
_cell.angle_alpha   90.00
_cell.angle_beta   90.00
_cell.angle_gamma   90.00
#
_symmetry.space_group_name_H-M   'P 1'
#
loop_
_entity.id
_entity.type
_entity.pdbx_description
1 polymer ?
#
loop_
_entity_poly.entity_id
_entity_poly.type
_entity_poly.pdbx_seq_one_letter_code
_entity_poly.pdbx_strand_id
1 'polypeptide(L)'
;MSTETQQRKKVCFVTIGATATFDDLVRACTLPDFLRALHQEGYTDLLVQYGKNRALWKEVVEDKEALNQYGVEVSGFSFRDNGIAAQMQLAKGDPKDGSMEGVIVSHAGSGSILDALRLNVPLIVVPNPTLLDNHQLELAEILEQQGYVIHGKLDNLATCIPQAEELRQRQRNWPPINSGAHRKAAGLQGHRCLHLSRDLTLVQAVAVRQDPDATEPDPQSTEIPPEDFELGPGQSLDPDLGVYIDLSTVKNPQPIRGGTQDPTDPGPRTEAYDRLNPDLFAPPGTDSGDVPNAKWPLGLSHNRHGLKSAGWARQQNVNQLPIATAMAGVDMRLEPHAYRELHWHKQSEWSLILNGSVRIAAMDQNGQSFVDDLQAGDVWFFPAGIPHSIQALDGGVEFLLVFDDGSFSEDGTFLVSELFERNPKQILAKNFRTDVDVFKNLPDGQLYIFPGTPAPANISEQNVTGPAGSIPPAQAYSYHLSQQEPYRVPGGTVKIIDPETFPIAKNFAAAIFEIEPGAMRELHWHTDSDEWTYFLAGQGRITVFDAPEASRTFDFSAGDVGYIPVPNSHFVENTGTETLVYLEVLQAGVYNDISVAQWLGLTPGQVVKDHLGVDDAFVARLPKTKQFILPGDKNLTQTNYSDEQL
;
A
#
# COMPACT_ATOMS: atom_id res chain seq x y z
N MET A 1 2.05 50.87 35.20
CA MET A 1 1.07 50.15 34.38
C MET A 1 1.61 48.76 34.19
N SER A 2 1.04 47.81 34.93
CA SER A 2 1.41 46.39 34.92
C SER A 2 1.10 45.80 33.54
N THR A 3 2.14 45.34 32.84
CA THR A 3 2.05 44.58 31.61
C THR A 3 1.48 43.20 31.92
N GLU A 4 0.18 43.01 31.70
CA GLU A 4 -0.44 41.68 31.66
C GLU A 4 0.28 40.85 30.59
N THR A 5 1.00 39.83 31.04
CA THR A 5 1.61 38.82 30.18
C THR A 5 0.44 37.98 29.65
N GLN A 6 0.08 38.14 28.38
CA GLN A 6 -0.99 37.37 27.77
C GLN A 6 -0.62 35.87 27.86
N GLN A 7 -1.32 35.14 28.73
CA GLN A 7 -1.03 33.75 29.02
C GLN A 7 -1.26 32.92 27.76
N ARG A 8 -0.24 32.18 27.32
CA ARG A 8 -0.30 31.36 26.10
C ARG A 8 -1.30 30.22 26.30
N LYS A 9 -2.19 30.03 25.32
CA LYS A 9 -3.26 29.04 25.37
C LYS A 9 -2.72 27.62 25.30
N LYS A 10 -3.11 26.72 26.20
CA LYS A 10 -2.71 25.30 26.20
C LYS A 10 -3.92 24.41 26.51
N VAL A 11 -4.31 23.57 25.56
CA VAL A 11 -5.61 22.86 25.56
C VAL A 11 -5.45 21.38 25.93
N CYS A 12 -6.23 20.92 26.91
CA CYS A 12 -6.48 19.49 27.13
C CYS A 12 -7.79 19.11 26.45
N PHE A 13 -7.73 18.25 25.42
CA PHE A 13 -8.92 17.77 24.71
C PHE A 13 -9.30 16.35 25.16
N VAL A 14 -10.53 16.16 25.60
CA VAL A 14 -11.06 14.86 26.05
C VAL A 14 -12.13 14.35 25.08
N THR A 15 -11.97 13.14 24.56
CA THR A 15 -12.95 12.48 23.67
C THR A 15 -13.40 11.12 24.21
N ILE A 16 -14.72 10.92 24.29
CA ILE A 16 -15.34 9.66 24.71
C ILE A 16 -15.73 8.73 23.54
N GLY A 17 -15.45 9.14 22.29
CA GLY A 17 -15.86 8.42 21.09
C GLY A 17 -17.26 8.77 20.58
N ALA A 18 -17.65 8.18 19.44
CA ALA A 18 -18.90 8.48 18.74
C ALA A 18 -20.05 7.50 19.06
N THR A 19 -19.73 6.26 19.41
CA THR A 19 -20.66 5.12 19.39
C THR A 19 -21.20 4.74 20.76
N ALA A 20 -20.37 4.75 21.81
CA ALA A 20 -20.75 4.40 23.18
C ALA A 20 -20.64 5.62 24.12
N THR A 21 -21.51 5.70 25.12
CA THR A 21 -21.39 6.69 26.20
C THR A 21 -20.30 6.26 27.18
N PHE A 22 -19.47 7.19 27.62
CA PHE A 22 -18.46 6.96 28.66
C PHE A 22 -18.55 8.04 29.74
N ASP A 23 -19.66 8.00 30.47
CA ASP A 23 -20.05 9.01 31.46
C ASP A 23 -19.02 9.13 32.59
N ASP A 24 -18.38 8.02 32.97
CA ASP A 24 -17.37 8.01 34.04
C ASP A 24 -16.10 8.78 33.65
N LEU A 25 -15.70 8.77 32.38
CA LEU A 25 -14.57 9.58 31.90
C LEU A 25 -14.90 11.08 31.96
N VAL A 26 -16.14 11.46 31.62
CA VAL A 26 -16.61 12.86 31.71
C VAL A 26 -16.60 13.35 33.16
N ARG A 27 -17.00 12.50 34.12
CA ARG A 27 -16.90 12.82 35.55
C ARG A 27 -15.45 12.90 36.01
N ALA A 28 -14.62 11.92 35.64
CA ALA A 28 -13.22 11.86 36.06
C ALA A 28 -12.42 13.09 35.61
N CYS A 29 -12.63 13.57 34.37
CA CYS A 29 -11.91 14.73 33.84
C CYS A 29 -12.42 16.08 34.39
N THR A 30 -13.47 16.09 35.21
CA THR A 30 -14.01 17.31 35.82
C THR A 30 -13.87 17.33 37.35
N LEU A 31 -13.22 16.32 37.93
CA LEU A 31 -12.89 16.29 39.35
C LEU A 31 -11.82 17.34 39.71
N PRO A 32 -11.87 17.91 40.94
CA PRO A 32 -10.87 18.86 41.44
C PRO A 32 -9.42 18.43 41.27
N ASP A 33 -9.11 17.15 41.46
CA ASP A 33 -7.74 16.63 41.35
C ASP A 33 -7.20 16.73 39.92
N PHE A 34 -8.03 16.44 38.93
CA PHE A 34 -7.66 16.53 37.52
C PHE A 34 -7.47 17.98 37.08
N LEU A 35 -8.39 18.87 37.48
CA LEU A 35 -8.29 20.30 37.17
C LEU A 35 -7.06 20.95 37.83
N ARG A 36 -6.72 20.55 39.07
CA ARG A 36 -5.48 20.98 39.74
C ARG A 36 -4.24 20.50 38.99
N ALA A 37 -4.21 19.25 38.51
CA ALA A 37 -3.09 18.73 37.75
C ALA A 37 -2.90 19.49 36.42
N LEU A 38 -4.00 19.79 35.71
CA LEU A 38 -3.97 20.63 34.50
C LEU A 38 -3.41 22.02 34.78
N HIS A 39 -3.88 22.68 35.84
CA HIS A 39 -3.38 24.01 36.20
C HIS A 39 -1.89 24.02 36.56
N GLN A 40 -1.44 23.01 37.31
CA GLN A 40 -0.04 22.86 37.71
C GLN A 40 0.89 22.70 36.50
N GLU A 41 0.44 21.98 35.45
CA GLU A 41 1.18 21.81 34.19
C GLU A 41 0.90 22.93 33.17
N GLY A 42 0.27 24.02 33.58
CA GLY A 42 0.08 25.24 32.79
C GLY A 42 -0.98 25.14 31.69
N TYR A 43 -1.92 24.20 31.77
CA TYR A 43 -3.08 24.15 30.88
C TYR A 43 -4.07 25.26 31.21
N THR A 44 -4.62 25.89 30.17
CA THR A 44 -5.57 27.01 30.30
C THR A 44 -7.00 26.58 29.99
N ASP A 45 -7.18 25.57 29.14
CA ASP A 45 -8.50 25.14 28.66
C ASP A 45 -8.65 23.62 28.75
N LEU A 46 -9.81 23.17 29.23
CA LEU A 46 -10.28 21.80 29.13
C LEU A 46 -11.48 21.75 28.20
N LEU A 47 -11.35 21.01 27.09
CA LEU A 47 -12.42 20.82 26.10
C LEU A 47 -12.89 19.36 26.13
N VAL A 48 -14.15 19.12 26.50
CA VAL A 48 -14.70 17.76 26.65
C VAL A 48 -15.78 17.47 25.61
N GLN A 49 -15.59 16.42 24.82
CA GLN A 49 -16.66 15.83 24.01
C GLN A 49 -17.47 14.87 24.90
N TYR A 50 -18.62 15.31 25.41
CA TYR A 50 -19.45 14.53 26.36
C TYR A 50 -20.49 13.60 25.67
N GLY A 51 -20.51 13.57 24.34
CA GLY A 51 -21.38 12.68 23.56
C GLY A 51 -22.89 12.99 23.69
N LYS A 52 -23.71 11.95 23.85
CA LYS A 52 -25.19 12.05 23.84
C LYS A 52 -25.79 12.48 25.19
N ASN A 53 -25.07 12.32 26.30
CA ASN A 53 -25.58 12.60 27.64
C ASN A 53 -25.46 14.08 28.04
N ARG A 54 -26.32 14.92 27.44
CA ARG A 54 -26.38 16.37 27.74
C ARG A 54 -26.80 16.69 29.17
N ALA A 55 -27.54 15.80 29.83
CA ALA A 55 -28.00 16.01 31.20
C ALA A 55 -26.83 15.93 32.18
N LEU A 56 -25.98 14.90 32.03
CA LEU A 56 -24.76 14.75 32.81
C LEU A 56 -23.82 15.96 32.65
N TRP A 57 -23.61 16.44 31.42
CA TRP A 57 -22.78 17.63 31.22
C TRP A 57 -23.32 18.84 31.97
N LYS A 58 -24.65 19.07 31.94
CA LYS A 58 -25.27 20.17 32.66
C LYS A 58 -25.12 20.07 34.17
N GLU A 59 -25.21 18.86 34.73
CA GLU A 59 -24.98 18.58 36.15
C GLU A 59 -23.52 18.87 36.53
N VAL A 60 -22.58 18.40 35.72
CA VAL A 60 -21.13 18.58 35.95
C VAL A 60 -20.72 20.06 35.88
N VAL A 61 -21.30 20.84 34.96
CA VAL A 61 -20.99 22.28 34.81
C VAL A 61 -22.00 23.20 35.48
N GLU A 62 -22.83 22.69 36.39
CA GLU A 62 -23.85 23.48 37.09
C GLU A 62 -23.20 24.59 37.93
N ASP A 63 -22.11 24.28 38.61
CA ASP A 63 -21.30 25.23 39.37
C ASP A 63 -20.00 25.60 38.61
N LYS A 64 -20.15 26.47 37.61
CA LYS A 64 -18.99 26.97 36.83
C LYS A 64 -17.98 27.74 37.67
N GLU A 65 -18.41 28.38 38.75
CA GLU A 65 -17.51 29.13 39.64
C GLU A 65 -16.60 28.16 40.40
N ALA A 66 -17.14 27.02 40.86
CA ALA A 66 -16.35 25.95 41.47
C ALA A 66 -15.43 25.22 40.49
N LEU A 67 -15.72 25.17 39.19
CA LEU A 67 -14.78 24.61 38.20
C LEU A 67 -13.66 25.60 37.85
N ASN A 68 -14.02 26.87 37.66
CA ASN A 68 -13.07 27.92 37.27
C ASN A 68 -12.13 28.33 38.41
N GLN A 69 -12.44 28.00 39.67
CA GLN A 69 -11.55 28.28 40.82
C GLN A 69 -10.15 27.67 40.67
N TYR A 70 -10.02 26.63 39.83
CA TYR A 70 -8.75 25.96 39.56
C TYR A 70 -7.95 26.59 38.42
N GLY A 71 -8.40 27.71 37.84
CA GLY A 71 -7.66 28.45 36.82
C GLY A 71 -7.58 27.76 35.45
N VAL A 72 -8.56 26.92 35.12
CA VAL A 72 -8.73 26.25 33.82
C VAL A 72 -10.15 26.50 33.31
N GLU A 73 -10.31 26.96 32.07
CA GLU A 73 -11.62 27.17 31.45
C GLU A 73 -12.18 25.82 30.97
N VAL A 74 -13.28 25.38 31.59
CA VAL A 74 -13.93 24.10 31.25
C VAL A 74 -15.06 24.34 30.24
N SER A 75 -14.94 23.72 29.07
CA SER A 75 -15.91 23.79 27.98
C SER A 75 -16.20 22.40 27.40
N GLY A 76 -17.33 22.24 26.71
CA GLY A 76 -17.68 20.93 26.16
C GLY A 76 -18.75 20.99 25.08
N PHE A 77 -18.79 19.94 24.27
CA PHE A 77 -19.75 19.79 23.17
C PHE A 77 -20.18 18.33 23.01
N SER A 78 -21.29 18.12 22.29
CA SER A 78 -21.81 16.78 21.97
C SER A 78 -21.06 16.17 20.78
N PHE A 79 -21.78 15.58 19.82
CA PHE A 79 -21.23 15.17 18.53
C PHE A 79 -21.21 16.34 17.52
N ARG A 80 -20.30 16.31 16.55
CA ARG A 80 -20.25 17.21 15.38
C ARG A 80 -20.16 16.39 14.10
N ASP A 81 -20.93 16.76 13.08
CA ASP A 81 -21.02 16.01 11.81
C ASP A 81 -19.71 16.02 11.00
N ASN A 82 -18.84 17.01 11.22
CA ASN A 82 -17.53 17.15 10.55
C ASN A 82 -16.38 16.42 11.28
N GLY A 83 -16.68 15.52 12.23
CA GLY A 83 -15.69 14.78 13.02
C GLY A 83 -15.03 15.57 14.16
N ILE A 84 -14.00 14.98 14.79
CA ILE A 84 -13.26 15.55 15.95
C ILE A 84 -11.87 16.12 15.61
N ALA A 85 -11.45 16.03 14.35
CA ALA A 85 -10.11 16.43 13.90
C ALA A 85 -9.79 17.90 14.21
N ALA A 86 -10.75 18.80 14.02
CA ALA A 86 -10.58 20.21 14.34
C ALA A 86 -10.32 20.46 15.84
N GLN A 87 -10.87 19.64 16.73
CA GLN A 87 -10.67 19.77 18.18
C GLN A 87 -9.35 19.15 18.62
N MET A 88 -8.95 18.03 18.01
CA MET A 88 -7.61 17.48 18.24
C MET A 88 -6.51 18.44 17.76
N GLN A 89 -6.75 19.19 16.67
CA GLN A 89 -5.84 20.24 16.21
C GLN A 89 -5.68 21.38 17.23
N LEU A 90 -6.72 21.70 18.03
CA LEU A 90 -6.60 22.68 19.12
C LEU A 90 -5.62 22.22 20.21
N ALA A 91 -5.57 20.91 20.48
CA ALA A 91 -4.59 20.34 21.42
C ALA A 91 -3.18 20.30 20.82
N LYS A 92 -3.00 20.32 19.50
CA LYS A 92 -1.68 20.44 18.87
C LYS A 92 -1.08 21.83 19.07
N GLY A 93 -1.93 22.86 19.10
CA GLY A 93 -1.50 24.26 19.10
C GLY A 93 -0.88 24.69 17.76
N ASP A 94 -0.73 25.99 17.56
CA ASP A 94 -0.09 26.60 16.40
C ASP A 94 0.98 27.62 16.87
N PRO A 95 2.27 27.44 16.52
CA PRO A 95 3.29 28.42 16.82
C PRO A 95 2.98 29.84 16.32
N LYS A 96 2.13 29.99 15.29
CA LYS A 96 1.73 31.28 14.70
C LYS A 96 0.71 32.05 15.54
N ASP A 97 -0.14 31.37 16.30
CA ASP A 97 -1.13 32.00 17.18
C ASP A 97 -0.65 32.10 18.65
N GLY A 98 0.53 31.55 18.94
CA GLY A 98 1.16 31.57 20.25
C GLY A 98 0.61 30.54 21.24
N SER A 99 -0.27 29.64 20.79
CA SER A 99 -0.72 28.51 21.61
C SER A 99 0.37 27.46 21.79
N MET A 100 0.37 26.85 22.97
CA MET A 100 1.26 25.77 23.33
C MET A 100 0.58 24.43 23.04
N GLU A 101 1.40 23.47 22.63
CA GLU A 101 0.97 22.08 22.51
C GLU A 101 0.45 21.55 23.85
N GLY A 102 -0.70 20.90 23.79
CA GLY A 102 -1.43 20.35 24.91
C GLY A 102 -1.42 18.82 24.92
N VAL A 103 -2.54 18.22 25.34
CA VAL A 103 -2.70 16.76 25.49
C VAL A 103 -4.08 16.33 25.01
N ILE A 104 -4.14 15.13 24.46
CA ILE A 104 -5.40 14.47 24.12
C ILE A 104 -5.64 13.32 25.10
N VAL A 105 -6.84 13.28 25.69
CA VAL A 105 -7.34 12.15 26.48
C VAL A 105 -8.43 11.47 25.66
N SER A 106 -8.20 10.24 25.24
CA SER A 106 -9.16 9.49 24.43
C SER A 106 -9.61 8.23 25.14
N HIS A 107 -10.88 7.86 24.93
CA HIS A 107 -11.28 6.47 25.13
C HIS A 107 -10.42 5.51 24.27
N ALA A 108 -10.35 4.24 24.65
CA ALA A 108 -9.59 3.21 23.93
C ALA A 108 -10.23 2.74 22.60
N GLY A 109 -10.82 3.65 21.82
CA GLY A 109 -11.30 3.37 20.46
C GLY A 109 -10.15 3.49 19.45
N SER A 110 -9.94 2.44 18.65
CA SER A 110 -8.84 2.37 17.67
C SER A 110 -8.79 3.57 16.72
N GLY A 111 -9.93 4.02 16.19
CA GLY A 111 -10.00 5.19 15.31
C GLY A 111 -9.51 6.49 15.97
N SER A 112 -9.97 6.78 17.19
CA SER A 112 -9.56 8.00 17.91
C SER A 112 -8.11 7.97 18.38
N ILE A 113 -7.58 6.78 18.70
CA ILE A 113 -6.16 6.61 19.00
C ILE A 113 -5.31 6.92 17.76
N LEU A 114 -5.64 6.33 16.61
CA LEU A 114 -4.89 6.54 15.37
C LEU A 114 -4.92 8.00 14.91
N ASP A 115 -6.08 8.66 15.00
CA ASP A 115 -6.22 10.07 14.65
C ASP A 115 -5.36 10.97 15.56
N ALA A 116 -5.30 10.67 16.86
CA ALA A 116 -4.48 11.42 17.81
C ALA A 116 -2.97 11.18 17.60
N LEU A 117 -2.55 9.93 17.34
CA LEU A 117 -1.15 9.59 17.07
C LEU A 117 -0.61 10.29 15.81
N ARG A 118 -1.42 10.41 14.75
CA ARG A 118 -1.06 11.14 13.52
C ARG A 118 -0.76 12.63 13.75
N LEU A 119 -1.32 13.22 14.80
CA LEU A 119 -1.10 14.63 15.11
C LEU A 119 0.21 14.91 15.85
N ASN A 120 0.87 13.86 16.34
CA ASN A 120 2.10 13.91 17.14
C ASN A 120 1.97 14.71 18.44
N VAL A 121 0.80 14.62 19.08
CA VAL A 121 0.49 15.25 20.37
C VAL A 121 0.47 14.16 21.45
N PRO A 122 0.94 14.43 22.68
CA PRO A 122 0.85 13.46 23.77
C PRO A 122 -0.58 12.93 23.97
N LEU A 123 -0.70 11.61 24.08
CA LEU A 123 -1.97 10.90 24.13
C LEU A 123 -2.09 10.07 25.41
N ILE A 124 -3.19 10.27 26.14
CA ILE A 124 -3.61 9.45 27.27
C ILE A 124 -4.79 8.60 26.82
N VAL A 125 -4.67 7.27 26.92
CA VAL A 125 -5.73 6.32 26.53
C VAL A 125 -6.41 5.79 27.78
N VAL A 126 -7.72 5.95 27.89
CA VAL A 126 -8.54 5.48 29.01
C VAL A 126 -9.51 4.40 28.53
N PRO A 127 -9.27 3.12 28.85
CA PRO A 127 -10.21 2.03 28.55
C PRO A 127 -11.54 2.20 29.29
N ASN A 128 -12.66 1.85 28.65
CA ASN A 128 -13.96 1.86 29.31
C ASN A 128 -14.24 0.51 29.98
N PRO A 129 -14.26 0.43 31.33
CA PRO A 129 -14.46 -0.83 32.05
C PRO A 129 -15.90 -1.37 31.95
N THR A 130 -16.87 -0.55 31.51
CA THR A 130 -18.27 -0.99 31.37
C THR A 130 -18.56 -1.68 30.03
N LEU A 131 -17.63 -1.61 29.08
CA LEU A 131 -17.72 -2.35 27.82
C LEU A 131 -17.06 -3.71 28.02
N LEU A 132 -17.80 -4.79 27.75
CA LEU A 132 -17.53 -6.18 28.16
C LEU A 132 -16.28 -6.84 27.54
N ASP A 133 -15.44 -6.11 26.81
CA ASP A 133 -14.33 -6.66 26.03
C ASP A 133 -12.96 -6.15 26.52
N ASN A 134 -12.14 -7.06 27.06
CA ASN A 134 -10.79 -6.81 27.56
C ASN A 134 -9.80 -6.27 26.50
N HIS A 135 -10.18 -6.25 25.22
CA HIS A 135 -9.35 -5.79 24.11
C HIS A 135 -8.97 -4.30 24.19
N GLN A 136 -9.81 -3.47 24.80
CA GLN A 136 -9.50 -2.04 25.01
C GLN A 136 -8.34 -1.85 26.01
N LEU A 137 -8.33 -2.66 27.06
CA LEU A 137 -7.28 -2.64 28.08
C LEU A 137 -5.96 -3.15 27.50
N GLU A 138 -6.00 -4.28 26.80
CA GLU A 138 -4.83 -4.88 26.15
C GLU A 138 -4.19 -3.91 25.14
N LEU A 139 -4.99 -3.22 24.33
CA LEU A 139 -4.50 -2.22 23.38
C LEU A 139 -3.81 -1.05 24.09
N ALA A 140 -4.40 -0.52 25.17
CA ALA A 140 -3.81 0.58 25.92
C ALA A 140 -2.48 0.19 26.59
N GLU A 141 -2.41 -1.03 27.16
CA GLU A 141 -1.20 -1.56 27.79
C GLU A 141 -0.07 -1.78 26.78
N ILE A 142 -0.36 -2.32 25.60
CA ILE A 142 0.65 -2.52 24.54
C ILE A 142 1.19 -1.19 24.03
N LEU A 143 0.32 -0.20 23.78
CA LEU A 143 0.74 1.11 23.29
C LEU A 143 1.58 1.88 24.32
N GLU A 144 1.29 1.74 25.61
CA GLU A 144 2.11 2.30 26.69
C GLU A 144 3.47 1.58 26.80
N GLN A 145 3.50 0.25 26.70
CA GLN A 145 4.75 -0.52 26.71
C GLN A 145 5.69 -0.15 25.55
N GLN A 146 5.12 0.21 24.40
CA GLN A 146 5.88 0.70 23.25
C GLN A 146 6.26 2.18 23.36
N GLY A 147 5.77 2.89 24.38
CA GLY A 147 6.08 4.30 24.63
C GLY A 147 5.33 5.28 23.74
N TYR A 148 4.22 4.87 23.11
CA TYR A 148 3.43 5.74 22.25
C TYR A 148 2.38 6.56 23.01
N VAL A 149 1.83 6.01 24.09
CA VAL A 149 0.74 6.62 24.87
C VAL A 149 0.96 6.45 26.37
N ILE A 150 0.19 7.16 27.18
CA ILE A 150 0.05 6.88 28.62
C ILE A 150 -1.26 6.13 28.86
N HIS A 151 -1.23 5.04 29.62
CA HIS A 151 -2.43 4.32 29.99
C HIS A 151 -3.09 4.99 31.20
N GLY A 152 -4.22 5.66 30.95
CA GLY A 152 -5.01 6.31 31.99
C GLY A 152 -6.04 5.39 32.61
N LYS A 153 -6.17 5.47 33.94
CA LYS A 153 -7.24 4.82 34.71
C LYS A 153 -8.15 5.87 35.32
N LEU A 154 -9.45 5.56 35.42
CA LEU A 154 -10.46 6.52 35.91
C LEU A 154 -10.17 7.00 37.34
N ASP A 155 -9.60 6.15 38.19
CA ASP A 155 -9.26 6.44 39.58
C ASP A 155 -7.95 7.23 39.75
N ASN A 156 -7.13 7.33 38.70
CA ASN A 156 -5.81 7.95 38.78
C ASN A 156 -5.49 8.93 37.62
N LEU A 157 -6.51 9.39 36.90
CA LEU A 157 -6.37 10.17 35.68
C LEU A 157 -5.56 11.47 35.87
N ALA A 158 -5.59 12.07 37.07
CA ALA A 158 -4.82 13.28 37.38
C ALA A 158 -3.30 13.06 37.29
N THR A 159 -2.80 11.86 37.63
CA THR A 159 -1.35 11.58 37.58
C THR A 159 -0.83 11.38 36.16
N CYS A 160 -1.72 11.10 35.21
CA CYS A 160 -1.37 10.95 33.79
C CYS A 160 -0.98 12.28 33.14
N ILE A 161 -1.41 13.42 33.69
CA ILE A 161 -1.13 14.75 33.11
C ILE A 161 0.37 15.08 33.16
N PRO A 162 1.07 15.01 34.32
CA PRO A 162 2.52 15.13 34.36
C PRO A 162 3.25 14.07 33.50
N GLN A 163 2.75 12.83 33.46
CA GLN A 163 3.34 11.77 32.64
C GLN A 163 3.26 12.07 31.13
N ALA A 164 2.17 12.71 30.69
CA ALA A 164 2.02 13.15 29.30
C ALA A 164 3.01 14.27 28.93
N GLU A 165 3.35 15.15 29.87
CA GLU A 165 4.40 16.17 29.68
C GLU A 165 5.79 15.53 29.57
N GLU A 166 6.10 14.54 30.41
CA GLU A 166 7.33 13.75 30.31
C GLU A 166 7.39 12.98 28.99
N LEU A 167 6.27 12.42 28.53
CA LEU A 167 6.17 11.77 27.22
C LEU A 167 6.46 12.77 26.09
N ARG A 168 5.93 14.00 26.16
CA ARG A 168 6.22 15.07 25.20
C ARG A 168 7.71 15.38 25.12
N GLN A 169 8.38 15.51 26.27
CA GLN A 169 9.81 15.78 26.32
C GLN A 169 10.62 14.64 25.71
N ARG A 170 10.23 13.38 25.97
CA ARG A 170 10.87 12.20 25.37
C ARG A 170 10.67 12.12 23.86
N GLN A 171 9.48 12.42 23.35
CA GLN A 171 9.19 12.45 21.92
C GLN A 171 9.94 13.56 21.17
N ARG A 172 10.25 14.68 21.84
CA ARG A 172 10.98 15.82 21.25
C ARG A 172 12.50 15.69 21.29
N ASN A 173 13.06 14.89 22.20
CA ASN A 173 14.50 14.66 22.27
C ASN A 173 14.91 13.65 21.18
N TRP A 174 15.16 14.17 19.98
CA TRP A 174 15.71 13.42 18.85
C TRP A 174 17.24 13.61 18.74
N PRO A 175 18.03 12.55 18.47
CA PRO A 175 17.60 11.16 18.41
C PRO A 175 17.29 10.63 19.82
N PRO A 176 16.39 9.64 19.97
CA PRO A 176 16.13 9.01 21.26
C PRO A 176 17.44 8.49 21.85
N ILE A 177 17.62 8.59 23.18
CA ILE A 177 18.83 8.13 23.91
C ILE A 177 19.15 6.64 23.66
N ASN A 178 18.25 5.88 23.03
CA ASN A 178 18.41 4.47 22.68
C ASN A 178 18.40 4.20 21.16
N SER A 179 18.95 5.05 20.31
CA SER A 179 19.29 4.70 18.91
C SER A 179 20.50 3.73 18.82
N GLY A 180 20.49 2.66 19.61
CA GLY A 180 21.56 1.63 19.56
C GLY A 180 21.52 0.53 20.64
N ALA A 181 20.81 0.71 21.76
CA ALA A 181 20.83 -0.29 22.83
C ALA A 181 19.54 -0.25 23.68
N HIS A 182 18.46 -0.88 23.20
CA HIS A 182 17.42 -1.57 23.99
C HIS A 182 16.26 -2.05 23.08
N ARG A 183 16.59 -2.83 22.04
CA ARG A 183 15.72 -3.90 21.52
C ARG A 183 16.17 -5.25 22.10
N LYS A 184 16.35 -5.31 23.42
CA LYS A 184 16.39 -6.59 24.13
C LYS A 184 15.16 -6.61 25.03
N ALA A 185 14.17 -7.39 24.62
CA ALA A 185 13.08 -7.78 25.50
C ALA A 185 13.68 -8.36 26.79
N ALA A 186 13.24 -7.85 27.93
CA ALA A 186 13.50 -8.48 29.21
C ALA A 186 12.73 -9.80 29.24
N GLY A 187 13.48 -10.91 29.26
CA GLY A 187 12.91 -12.23 29.42
C GLY A 187 12.11 -12.36 30.72
N LEU A 188 11.07 -13.18 30.66
CA LEU A 188 10.38 -13.72 31.83
C LEU A 188 11.40 -14.39 32.76
N GLN A 189 11.64 -13.83 33.93
CA GLN A 189 12.05 -14.59 35.10
C GLN A 189 11.60 -13.93 36.39
N GLY A 190 10.77 -14.66 37.15
CA GLY A 190 10.29 -14.20 38.44
C GLY A 190 9.31 -15.11 39.20
N HIS A 191 9.01 -16.33 38.75
CA HIS A 191 8.36 -17.33 39.61
C HIS A 191 9.31 -18.50 39.88
N ARG A 192 9.61 -18.67 41.17
CA ARG A 192 10.46 -19.69 41.77
C ARG A 192 10.11 -21.08 41.25
N CYS A 193 11.09 -21.79 40.70
CA CYS A 193 11.06 -23.25 40.64
C CYS A 193 12.37 -23.82 41.18
N LEU A 194 12.20 -24.86 41.99
CA LEU A 194 13.20 -25.52 42.82
C LEU A 194 14.31 -26.19 41.99
N HIS A 195 15.49 -26.25 42.59
CA HIS A 195 16.64 -27.04 42.15
C HIS A 195 16.25 -28.44 41.63
N LEU A 196 16.68 -28.75 40.40
CA LEU A 196 17.16 -30.08 40.02
C LEU A 196 18.10 -29.92 38.83
N SER A 197 19.37 -30.21 39.07
CA SER A 197 20.44 -30.35 38.09
C SER A 197 20.08 -31.35 37.00
N ARG A 198 20.22 -30.98 35.73
CA ARG A 198 20.55 -31.89 34.63
C ARG A 198 21.04 -31.12 33.41
N ASP A 199 22.17 -31.58 32.90
CA ASP A 199 22.85 -31.15 31.67
C ASP A 199 21.88 -31.02 30.48
N LEU A 200 22.05 -29.94 29.71
CA LEU A 200 21.45 -29.78 28.39
C LEU A 200 22.49 -29.19 27.42
N THR A 201 23.37 -30.06 26.93
CA THR A 201 23.82 -30.02 25.54
C THR A 201 22.63 -30.31 24.65
N LEU A 202 22.18 -29.34 23.84
CA LEU A 202 21.49 -29.59 22.56
C LEU A 202 21.36 -28.28 21.77
N VAL A 203 22.34 -28.00 20.90
CA VAL A 203 22.10 -27.21 19.69
C VAL A 203 21.82 -28.24 18.61
N GLN A 204 20.57 -28.32 18.15
CA GLN A 204 20.19 -29.20 17.06
C GLN A 204 20.69 -28.57 15.76
N ALA A 205 21.76 -29.14 15.21
CA ALA A 205 22.24 -28.87 13.87
C ALA A 205 21.15 -29.25 12.85
N VAL A 206 20.82 -28.31 11.98
CA VAL A 206 20.20 -28.60 10.69
C VAL A 206 21.29 -29.25 9.84
N ALA A 207 21.12 -30.53 9.53
CA ALA A 207 22.07 -31.29 8.72
C ALA A 207 22.03 -30.80 7.26
N VAL A 208 22.88 -29.83 6.94
CA VAL A 208 23.36 -29.62 5.57
C VAL A 208 24.35 -30.75 5.27
N ARG A 209 24.23 -31.39 4.11
CA ARG A 209 25.24 -32.37 3.66
C ARG A 209 26.57 -31.63 3.53
N GLN A 210 27.47 -31.85 4.49
CA GLN A 210 28.82 -31.32 4.45
C GLN A 210 29.67 -32.16 3.49
N ASP A 211 30.33 -31.45 2.57
CA ASP A 211 31.39 -31.96 1.72
C ASP A 211 32.64 -32.20 2.60
N PRO A 212 33.24 -33.40 2.62
CA PRO A 212 34.32 -33.75 3.55
C PRO A 212 35.67 -33.07 3.29
N ASP A 213 35.78 -32.18 2.30
CA ASP A 213 37.02 -31.46 1.94
C ASP A 213 36.98 -29.94 2.25
N ALA A 214 35.92 -29.42 2.89
CA ALA A 214 35.84 -28.02 3.27
C ALA A 214 36.63 -27.76 4.56
N THR A 215 37.65 -26.90 4.47
CA THR A 215 38.36 -26.31 5.62
C THR A 215 37.37 -25.68 6.61
N GLU A 216 37.46 -26.02 7.89
CA GLU A 216 36.59 -25.41 8.92
C GLU A 216 36.82 -23.88 8.95
N PRO A 217 35.76 -23.06 8.76
CA PRO A 217 35.91 -21.60 8.79
C PRO A 217 36.31 -21.13 10.19
N ASP A 218 37.24 -20.17 10.25
CA ASP A 218 37.68 -19.52 11.50
C ASP A 218 36.46 -18.85 12.18
N PRO A 219 36.07 -19.27 13.40
CA PRO A 219 34.90 -18.74 14.09
C PRO A 219 35.01 -17.25 14.48
N GLN A 220 36.10 -16.56 14.15
CA GLN A 220 36.29 -15.12 14.36
C GLN A 220 36.19 -14.24 13.10
N SER A 221 36.20 -14.81 11.88
CA SER A 221 36.13 -14.01 10.65
C SER A 221 34.71 -13.57 10.33
N THR A 222 34.53 -12.28 10.02
CA THR A 222 33.28 -11.71 9.47
C THR A 222 33.37 -11.51 7.95
N GLU A 223 34.39 -12.06 7.31
CA GLU A 223 34.58 -12.01 5.86
C GLU A 223 34.48 -13.42 5.29
N ILE A 224 33.76 -13.56 4.18
CA ILE A 224 33.73 -14.80 3.39
C ILE A 224 35.03 -14.86 2.58
N PRO A 225 35.83 -15.93 2.70
CA PRO A 225 37.05 -16.09 1.93
C PRO A 225 36.79 -16.05 0.40
N PRO A 226 37.67 -15.44 -0.42
CA PRO A 226 37.51 -15.38 -1.87
C PRO A 226 37.35 -16.75 -2.58
N GLU A 227 37.81 -17.85 -1.99
CA GLU A 227 37.61 -19.22 -2.47
C GLU A 227 36.18 -19.74 -2.27
N ASP A 228 35.41 -19.11 -1.38
CA ASP A 228 34.07 -19.53 -0.99
C ASP A 228 32.97 -18.80 -1.76
N PHE A 229 33.30 -17.83 -2.61
CA PHE A 229 32.36 -17.17 -3.52
C PHE A 229 32.95 -16.92 -4.92
N GLU A 230 32.07 -16.64 -5.87
CA GLU A 230 32.46 -16.25 -7.23
C GLU A 230 31.85 -14.89 -7.57
N LEU A 231 32.54 -14.11 -8.41
CA LEU A 231 31.97 -12.92 -9.02
C LEU A 231 31.24 -13.31 -10.31
N GLY A 232 29.98 -12.90 -10.41
CA GLY A 232 29.16 -13.03 -11.61
C GLY A 232 29.59 -12.09 -12.74
N PRO A 233 29.06 -12.31 -13.96
CA PRO A 233 29.24 -11.39 -15.08
C PRO A 233 28.88 -9.95 -14.68
N GLY A 234 29.75 -9.00 -14.99
CA GLY A 234 29.55 -7.58 -14.68
C GLY A 234 30.05 -7.10 -13.31
N GLN A 235 30.18 -7.97 -12.29
CA GLN A 235 30.55 -7.54 -10.93
C GLN A 235 31.96 -6.94 -10.82
N SER A 236 32.87 -7.30 -11.72
CA SER A 236 34.24 -6.76 -11.74
C SER A 236 34.40 -5.47 -12.56
N LEU A 237 33.34 -5.01 -13.23
CA LEU A 237 33.37 -3.79 -14.01
C LEU A 237 33.23 -2.56 -13.11
N ASP A 238 33.53 -1.38 -13.66
CA ASP A 238 33.34 -0.10 -12.99
C ASP A 238 31.88 0.02 -12.47
N PRO A 239 31.66 0.28 -11.18
CA PRO A 239 30.32 0.36 -10.60
C PRO A 239 29.41 1.37 -11.26
N ASP A 240 29.97 2.47 -11.76
CA ASP A 240 29.21 3.57 -12.38
C ASP A 240 28.72 3.23 -13.79
N LEU A 241 29.22 2.12 -14.39
CA LEU A 241 28.65 1.61 -15.64
C LEU A 241 27.25 1.02 -15.44
N GLY A 242 26.89 0.61 -14.21
CA GLY A 242 25.55 0.13 -13.88
C GLY A 242 25.08 -1.06 -14.71
N VAL A 243 25.98 -1.84 -15.32
CA VAL A 243 25.61 -3.04 -16.09
C VAL A 243 24.82 -4.02 -15.23
N TYR A 244 23.85 -4.72 -15.82
CA TYR A 244 23.12 -5.77 -15.09
C TYR A 244 24.08 -6.88 -14.65
N ILE A 245 23.91 -7.35 -13.42
CA ILE A 245 24.66 -8.49 -12.87
C ILE A 245 23.76 -9.71 -12.84
N ASP A 246 24.15 -10.77 -13.55
CA ASP A 246 23.46 -12.05 -13.45
C ASP A 246 24.03 -12.89 -12.30
N LEU A 247 23.26 -12.99 -11.21
CA LEU A 247 23.59 -13.82 -10.06
C LEU A 247 22.97 -15.22 -10.10
N SER A 248 22.16 -15.56 -11.12
CA SER A 248 21.33 -16.77 -11.15
C SER A 248 22.12 -18.07 -10.93
N THR A 249 23.35 -18.13 -11.44
CA THR A 249 24.22 -19.33 -11.38
C THR A 249 25.48 -19.15 -10.53
N VAL A 250 25.68 -17.97 -9.93
CA VAL A 250 26.90 -17.61 -9.18
C VAL A 250 27.01 -18.41 -7.87
N LYS A 251 28.16 -19.00 -7.58
CA LYS A 251 28.41 -19.66 -6.29
C LYS A 251 28.45 -18.61 -5.17
N ASN A 252 27.60 -18.76 -4.14
CA ASN A 252 27.57 -17.91 -2.94
C ASN A 252 27.58 -16.39 -3.30
N PRO A 253 26.55 -15.87 -4.00
CA PRO A 253 26.56 -14.51 -4.56
C PRO A 253 26.82 -13.46 -3.49
N GLN A 254 27.64 -12.45 -3.78
CA GLN A 254 28.01 -11.39 -2.82
C GLN A 254 27.53 -10.01 -3.30
N PRO A 255 27.24 -9.06 -2.37
CA PRO A 255 26.75 -7.72 -2.67
C PRO A 255 27.89 -6.80 -3.14
N ILE A 256 28.61 -7.25 -4.16
CA ILE A 256 29.87 -6.68 -4.59
C ILE A 256 29.72 -6.14 -6.02
N ARG A 257 30.24 -4.92 -6.25
CA ARG A 257 30.29 -4.30 -7.57
C ARG A 257 31.53 -3.40 -7.63
N GLY A 258 32.47 -3.71 -8.52
CA GLY A 258 33.73 -2.97 -8.65
C GLY A 258 35.00 -3.78 -8.30
N GLY A 259 34.90 -5.10 -8.12
CA GLY A 259 36.05 -5.97 -7.84
C GLY A 259 35.83 -6.86 -6.64
N THR A 260 36.84 -7.10 -5.80
CA THR A 260 36.75 -7.97 -4.61
C THR A 260 37.07 -7.23 -3.30
N GLN A 261 37.14 -5.90 -3.33
CA GLN A 261 37.51 -5.08 -2.17
C GLN A 261 36.30 -4.67 -1.33
N ASP A 262 35.08 -4.90 -1.84
CA ASP A 262 33.85 -4.59 -1.12
C ASP A 262 33.53 -5.67 -0.07
N PRO A 263 32.83 -5.30 1.02
CA PRO A 263 32.46 -6.25 2.06
C PRO A 263 31.57 -7.39 1.55
N THR A 264 31.86 -8.61 2.00
CA THR A 264 31.01 -9.80 1.81
C THR A 264 29.83 -9.82 2.80
N ASP A 265 28.79 -10.60 2.51
CA ASP A 265 27.63 -10.84 3.40
C ASP A 265 27.65 -12.26 4.02
N PRO A 266 28.32 -12.44 5.18
CA PRO A 266 28.35 -13.72 5.91
C PRO A 266 27.08 -13.98 6.74
N GLY A 267 26.11 -13.06 6.73
CA GLY A 267 24.94 -13.11 7.60
C GLY A 267 23.92 -14.19 7.21
N PRO A 268 22.94 -14.48 8.08
CA PRO A 268 21.79 -15.31 7.71
C PRO A 268 20.99 -14.62 6.59
N ARG A 269 20.92 -15.26 5.43
CA ARG A 269 20.25 -14.74 4.24
C ARG A 269 19.59 -15.86 3.43
N THR A 270 18.74 -15.47 2.48
CA THR A 270 18.12 -16.37 1.51
C THR A 270 18.71 -16.07 0.14
N GLU A 271 19.69 -16.87 -0.31
CA GLU A 271 20.36 -16.65 -1.59
C GLU A 271 19.39 -16.56 -2.78
N ALA A 272 18.24 -17.24 -2.72
CA ALA A 272 17.23 -17.13 -3.77
C ALA A 272 16.69 -15.70 -3.94
N TYR A 273 16.64 -14.88 -2.88
CA TYR A 273 16.25 -13.47 -2.98
C TYR A 273 17.37 -12.61 -3.54
N ASP A 274 18.61 -12.89 -3.16
CA ASP A 274 19.78 -12.19 -3.69
C ASP A 274 19.92 -12.43 -5.20
N ARG A 275 19.64 -13.65 -5.66
CA ARG A 275 19.62 -14.02 -7.08
C ARG A 275 18.46 -13.41 -7.85
N LEU A 276 17.31 -13.21 -7.20
CA LEU A 276 16.12 -12.62 -7.83
C LEU A 276 16.19 -11.09 -7.89
N ASN A 277 16.98 -10.47 -7.01
CA ASN A 277 17.13 -9.02 -6.94
C ASN A 277 18.61 -8.61 -6.97
N PRO A 278 19.35 -8.95 -8.04
CA PRO A 278 20.78 -8.69 -8.13
C PRO A 278 21.14 -7.21 -8.09
N ASP A 279 20.35 -6.32 -8.71
CA ASP A 279 20.60 -4.88 -8.69
C ASP A 279 20.05 -4.21 -7.43
N LEU A 280 19.23 -4.89 -6.62
CA LEU A 280 18.96 -4.46 -5.24
C LEU A 280 20.07 -4.91 -4.28
N PHE A 281 20.61 -6.10 -4.49
CA PHE A 281 21.64 -6.71 -3.64
C PHE A 281 23.02 -6.11 -3.88
N ALA A 282 23.38 -5.85 -5.15
CA ALA A 282 24.62 -5.20 -5.59
C ALA A 282 24.30 -4.00 -6.50
N PRO A 283 23.81 -2.88 -5.92
CA PRO A 283 23.24 -1.77 -6.68
C PRO A 283 24.23 -1.09 -7.63
N PRO A 284 23.75 -0.51 -8.75
CA PRO A 284 24.56 0.36 -9.60
C PRO A 284 25.25 1.47 -8.78
N GLY A 285 26.48 1.84 -9.14
CA GLY A 285 27.22 2.92 -8.45
C GLY A 285 26.54 4.29 -8.54
N THR A 286 25.62 4.45 -9.50
CA THR A 286 24.80 5.63 -9.72
C THR A 286 23.53 5.70 -8.85
N ASP A 287 23.19 4.64 -8.10
CA ASP A 287 22.10 4.70 -7.12
C ASP A 287 22.51 5.56 -5.92
N SER A 288 21.59 6.39 -5.43
CA SER A 288 21.88 7.36 -4.38
C SER A 288 20.61 7.74 -3.60
N GLY A 289 20.80 8.27 -2.39
CA GLY A 289 19.70 8.81 -1.58
C GLY A 289 18.70 7.75 -1.11
N ASP A 290 17.51 8.22 -0.75
CA ASP A 290 16.41 7.36 -0.30
C ASP A 290 15.22 7.46 -1.25
N VAL A 291 14.99 6.38 -1.99
CA VAL A 291 13.78 6.19 -2.80
C VAL A 291 12.91 5.17 -2.07
N PRO A 292 11.62 5.44 -1.80
CA PRO A 292 10.75 4.46 -1.18
C PRO A 292 10.71 3.13 -1.96
N ASN A 293 10.37 2.02 -1.28
CA ASN A 293 10.20 0.74 -1.96
C ASN A 293 9.14 0.85 -3.07
N ALA A 294 9.54 0.56 -4.31
CA ALA A 294 8.69 0.64 -5.50
C ALA A 294 8.26 -0.72 -6.03
N LYS A 295 8.67 -1.82 -5.37
CA LYS A 295 8.37 -3.19 -5.80
C LYS A 295 7.56 -3.93 -4.75
N TRP A 296 6.54 -4.66 -5.19
CA TRP A 296 5.87 -5.67 -4.37
C TRP A 296 5.59 -6.94 -5.17
N PRO A 297 6.20 -8.09 -4.79
CA PRO A 297 5.85 -9.38 -5.37
C PRO A 297 4.42 -9.76 -4.93
N LEU A 298 3.47 -9.75 -5.86
CA LEU A 298 2.06 -10.01 -5.57
C LEU A 298 1.86 -11.42 -4.99
N GLY A 299 2.77 -12.35 -5.32
CA GLY A 299 2.85 -13.69 -4.74
C GLY A 299 3.15 -13.76 -3.23
N LEU A 300 3.64 -12.67 -2.62
CA LEU A 300 3.83 -12.57 -1.18
C LEU A 300 2.61 -12.01 -0.44
N SER A 301 1.59 -11.56 -1.16
CA SER A 301 0.32 -11.16 -0.56
C SER A 301 -0.46 -12.35 -0.01
N HIS A 302 -1.17 -12.13 1.10
CA HIS A 302 -2.05 -13.16 1.67
C HIS A 302 -3.12 -13.58 0.65
N ASN A 303 -3.23 -14.89 0.42
CA ASN A 303 -4.15 -15.44 -0.55
C ASN A 303 -5.47 -15.86 0.11
N ARG A 304 -6.55 -15.14 -0.19
CA ARG A 304 -7.90 -15.42 0.33
C ARG A 304 -8.59 -16.42 -0.57
N HIS A 305 -8.90 -17.60 -0.04
CA HIS A 305 -9.61 -18.64 -0.78
C HIS A 305 -11.14 -18.46 -0.75
N GLY A 306 -11.78 -18.76 -1.89
CA GLY A 306 -13.23 -18.88 -2.00
C GLY A 306 -13.79 -20.15 -1.37
N LEU A 307 -15.12 -20.23 -1.30
CA LEU A 307 -15.83 -21.39 -0.78
C LEU A 307 -15.56 -22.64 -1.63
N LYS A 308 -15.38 -23.80 -0.97
CA LYS A 308 -15.24 -25.11 -1.63
C LYS A 308 -14.20 -25.11 -2.76
N SER A 309 -13.10 -24.39 -2.57
CA SER A 309 -12.01 -24.26 -3.56
C SER A 309 -12.45 -23.62 -4.88
N ALA A 310 -13.48 -22.78 -4.89
CA ALA A 310 -13.98 -22.13 -6.10
C ALA A 310 -13.04 -21.09 -6.73
N GLY A 311 -11.95 -20.75 -6.05
CA GLY A 311 -11.00 -19.75 -6.49
C GLY A 311 -10.22 -19.14 -5.35
N TRP A 312 -9.44 -18.11 -5.66
CA TRP A 312 -8.67 -17.33 -4.69
C TRP A 312 -8.44 -15.90 -5.19
N ALA A 313 -8.11 -15.00 -4.28
CA ALA A 313 -7.71 -13.64 -4.58
C ALA A 313 -6.60 -13.16 -3.64
N ARG A 314 -5.65 -12.40 -4.17
CA ARG A 314 -4.57 -11.74 -3.42
C ARG A 314 -4.41 -10.31 -3.93
N GLN A 315 -3.93 -9.40 -3.08
CA GLN A 315 -3.94 -7.97 -3.40
C GLN A 315 -2.67 -7.25 -3.00
N GLN A 316 -2.37 -6.16 -3.70
CA GLN A 316 -1.45 -5.12 -3.28
C GLN A 316 -2.25 -3.84 -3.05
N ASN A 317 -2.14 -3.29 -1.86
CA ASN A 317 -2.61 -1.95 -1.54
C ASN A 317 -1.54 -1.20 -0.71
N VAL A 318 -1.87 -0.03 -0.16
CA VAL A 318 -0.96 0.78 0.66
C VAL A 318 -0.38 0.05 1.90
N ASN A 319 -0.95 -1.07 2.33
CA ASN A 319 -0.37 -1.85 3.42
C ASN A 319 0.82 -2.72 2.97
N GLN A 320 0.86 -3.09 1.68
CA GLN A 320 1.95 -3.85 1.08
C GLN A 320 2.97 -2.95 0.39
N LEU A 321 2.49 -1.96 -0.36
CA LEU A 321 3.31 -1.01 -1.11
C LEU A 321 2.83 0.42 -0.78
N PRO A 322 3.31 1.02 0.33
CA PRO A 322 2.77 2.27 0.86
C PRO A 322 2.83 3.48 -0.06
N ILE A 323 3.73 3.47 -1.05
CA ILE A 323 3.80 4.55 -2.04
C ILE A 323 2.69 4.50 -3.08
N ALA A 324 2.08 3.33 -3.28
CA ALA A 324 1.02 3.12 -4.25
C ALA A 324 -0.31 3.64 -3.71
N THR A 325 -0.43 4.96 -3.60
CA THR A 325 -1.59 5.63 -3.00
C THR A 325 -2.72 5.88 -3.99
N ALA A 326 -2.42 6.03 -5.28
CA ALA A 326 -3.44 6.26 -6.30
C ALA A 326 -4.11 4.96 -6.75
N MET A 327 -3.39 3.83 -6.77
CA MET A 327 -3.89 2.58 -7.33
C MET A 327 -3.56 1.37 -6.45
N ALA A 328 -4.44 0.37 -6.50
CA ALA A 328 -4.27 -0.93 -5.87
C ALA A 328 -4.57 -2.04 -6.87
N GLY A 329 -3.84 -3.16 -6.78
CA GLY A 329 -4.00 -4.31 -7.65
C GLY A 329 -4.58 -5.53 -6.93
N VAL A 330 -5.44 -6.29 -7.61
CA VAL A 330 -5.90 -7.62 -7.16
C VAL A 330 -5.63 -8.63 -8.26
N ASP A 331 -4.98 -9.73 -7.91
CA ASP A 331 -4.87 -10.91 -8.75
C ASP A 331 -5.87 -11.95 -8.24
N MET A 332 -6.77 -12.37 -9.13
CA MET A 332 -7.89 -13.23 -8.82
C MET A 332 -8.00 -14.38 -9.80
N ARG A 333 -8.26 -15.58 -9.25
CA ARG A 333 -8.46 -16.81 -9.99
C ARG A 333 -9.79 -17.44 -9.61
N LEU A 334 -10.60 -17.79 -10.60
CA LEU A 334 -11.86 -18.53 -10.47
C LEU A 334 -11.75 -19.91 -11.13
N GLU A 335 -12.17 -20.95 -10.42
CA GLU A 335 -12.31 -22.31 -10.98
C GLU A 335 -13.39 -22.36 -12.06
N PRO A 336 -13.40 -23.39 -12.94
CA PRO A 336 -14.46 -23.55 -13.92
C PRO A 336 -15.85 -23.35 -13.35
N HIS A 337 -16.62 -22.46 -14.00
CA HIS A 337 -17.99 -22.09 -13.65
C HIS A 337 -18.17 -21.36 -12.31
N ALA A 338 -17.10 -21.12 -11.55
CA ALA A 338 -17.17 -20.39 -10.30
C ALA A 338 -17.57 -18.92 -10.53
N TYR A 339 -18.25 -18.36 -9.53
CA TYR A 339 -18.62 -16.97 -9.48
C TYR A 339 -17.66 -16.19 -8.59
N ARG A 340 -17.25 -15.00 -9.03
CA ARG A 340 -17.17 -13.86 -8.13
C ARG A 340 -18.58 -13.34 -7.94
N GLU A 341 -19.02 -13.29 -6.69
CA GLU A 341 -20.37 -12.92 -6.30
C GLU A 341 -20.82 -11.58 -6.91
N LEU A 342 -22.12 -11.43 -7.18
CA LEU A 342 -22.74 -10.13 -7.49
C LEU A 342 -22.37 -9.09 -6.44
N HIS A 343 -21.72 -8.01 -6.87
CA HIS A 343 -21.21 -7.00 -5.96
C HIS A 343 -21.05 -5.63 -6.64
N TRP A 344 -20.71 -4.63 -5.83
CA TRP A 344 -20.23 -3.32 -6.27
C TRP A 344 -19.21 -2.79 -5.26
N HIS A 345 -18.53 -1.70 -5.60
CA HIS A 345 -17.55 -1.01 -4.74
C HIS A 345 -17.53 0.49 -5.04
N LYS A 346 -16.79 1.25 -4.21
CA LYS A 346 -16.71 2.72 -4.33
C LYS A 346 -15.77 3.17 -5.43
N GLN A 347 -14.76 2.35 -5.71
CA GLN A 347 -13.72 2.57 -6.71
C GLN A 347 -14.22 2.20 -8.10
N SER A 348 -13.60 2.72 -9.14
CA SER A 348 -13.70 2.11 -10.47
C SER A 348 -12.79 0.88 -10.54
N GLU A 349 -13.15 -0.08 -11.38
CA GLU A 349 -12.38 -1.32 -11.60
C GLU A 349 -12.00 -1.40 -13.07
N TRP A 350 -10.69 -1.50 -13.36
CA TRP A 350 -10.15 -1.86 -14.66
C TRP A 350 -9.54 -3.26 -14.59
N SER A 351 -9.56 -4.04 -15.67
CA SER A 351 -9.00 -5.40 -15.64
C SER A 351 -8.11 -5.75 -16.83
N LEU A 352 -7.33 -6.82 -16.65
CA LEU A 352 -6.69 -7.57 -17.73
C LEU A 352 -6.85 -9.07 -17.47
N ILE A 353 -7.40 -9.80 -18.44
CA ILE A 353 -7.52 -11.26 -18.33
C ILE A 353 -6.17 -11.90 -18.65
N LEU A 354 -5.60 -12.60 -17.68
CA LEU A 354 -4.28 -13.22 -17.78
C LEU A 354 -4.36 -14.56 -18.50
N ASN A 355 -5.34 -15.40 -18.14
CA ASN A 355 -5.59 -16.68 -18.79
C ASN A 355 -7.06 -17.12 -18.65
N GLY A 356 -7.46 -18.08 -19.48
CA GLY A 356 -8.81 -18.65 -19.44
C GLY A 356 -9.86 -17.75 -20.09
N SER A 357 -11.11 -17.90 -19.66
CA SER A 357 -12.24 -17.14 -20.20
C SER A 357 -13.36 -16.97 -19.18
N VAL A 358 -14.12 -15.88 -19.35
CA VAL A 358 -15.04 -15.37 -18.34
C VAL A 358 -16.25 -14.73 -18.97
N ARG A 359 -17.40 -14.88 -18.33
CA ARG A 359 -18.60 -14.11 -18.61
C ARG A 359 -18.75 -13.02 -17.56
N ILE A 360 -18.90 -11.79 -18.00
CA ILE A 360 -19.23 -10.66 -17.13
C ILE A 360 -20.67 -10.21 -17.38
N ALA A 361 -21.31 -9.68 -16.35
CA ALA A 361 -22.61 -9.03 -16.47
C ALA A 361 -22.70 -7.83 -15.54
N ALA A 362 -23.38 -6.77 -15.99
CA ALA A 362 -23.53 -5.52 -15.25
C ALA A 362 -24.85 -4.81 -15.59
N MET A 363 -25.20 -3.79 -14.80
CA MET A 363 -26.33 -2.90 -15.07
C MET A 363 -25.99 -1.46 -14.70
N ASP A 364 -26.33 -0.53 -15.59
CA ASP A 364 -26.11 0.91 -15.34
C ASP A 364 -27.21 1.55 -14.47
N GLN A 365 -27.00 2.81 -14.07
CA GLN A 365 -27.95 3.59 -13.30
C GLN A 365 -29.28 3.89 -14.02
N ASN A 366 -29.33 3.70 -15.34
CA ASN A 366 -30.55 3.86 -16.14
C ASN A 366 -31.33 2.53 -16.27
N GLY A 367 -30.80 1.44 -15.72
CA GLY A 367 -31.38 0.10 -15.80
C GLY A 367 -31.08 -0.62 -17.12
N GLN A 368 -30.09 -0.15 -17.89
CA GLN A 368 -29.60 -0.85 -19.08
C GLN A 368 -28.70 -2.01 -18.66
N SER A 369 -28.86 -3.17 -19.29
CA SER A 369 -28.06 -4.36 -18.97
C SER A 369 -26.89 -4.56 -19.93
N PHE A 370 -25.85 -5.23 -19.44
CA PHE A 370 -24.68 -5.61 -20.22
C PHE A 370 -24.26 -7.04 -19.86
N VAL A 371 -23.89 -7.83 -20.87
CA VAL A 371 -23.35 -9.18 -20.73
C VAL A 371 -22.36 -9.42 -21.86
N ASP A 372 -21.21 -10.00 -21.55
CA ASP A 372 -20.20 -10.32 -22.57
C ASP A 372 -19.30 -11.49 -22.12
N ASP A 373 -18.74 -12.19 -23.11
CA ASP A 373 -17.74 -13.24 -22.91
C ASP A 373 -16.37 -12.74 -23.33
N LEU A 374 -15.40 -12.86 -22.42
CA LEU A 374 -14.04 -12.38 -22.60
C LEU A 374 -13.04 -13.53 -22.47
N GLN A 375 -11.88 -13.36 -23.08
CA GLN A 375 -10.77 -14.33 -23.06
C GLN A 375 -9.45 -13.66 -22.66
N ALA A 376 -8.40 -14.47 -22.48
CA ALA A 376 -7.04 -13.98 -22.22
C ALA A 376 -6.64 -12.83 -23.17
N GLY A 377 -6.15 -11.74 -22.59
CA GLY A 377 -5.77 -10.51 -23.28
C GLY A 377 -6.89 -9.49 -23.47
N ASP A 378 -8.14 -9.81 -23.14
CA ASP A 378 -9.26 -8.85 -23.12
C ASP A 378 -9.32 -8.11 -21.77
N VAL A 379 -10.04 -6.99 -21.75
CA VAL A 379 -10.17 -6.12 -20.57
C VAL A 379 -11.64 -5.77 -20.33
N TRP A 380 -11.96 -5.39 -19.09
CA TRP A 380 -13.21 -4.71 -18.76
C TRP A 380 -12.96 -3.47 -17.92
N PHE A 381 -14.00 -2.64 -17.84
CA PHE A 381 -14.04 -1.49 -16.96
C PHE A 381 -15.43 -1.32 -16.34
N PHE A 382 -15.50 -1.31 -15.01
CA PHE A 382 -16.71 -0.97 -14.28
C PHE A 382 -16.55 0.37 -13.56
N PRO A 383 -17.37 1.39 -13.90
CA PRO A 383 -17.39 2.63 -13.15
C PRO A 383 -17.76 2.42 -11.68
N ALA A 384 -17.29 3.31 -10.82
CA ALA A 384 -17.65 3.36 -9.40
C ALA A 384 -19.16 3.17 -9.14
N GLY A 385 -19.48 2.21 -8.27
CA GLY A 385 -20.86 1.93 -7.83
C GLY A 385 -21.71 1.10 -8.79
N ILE A 386 -21.19 0.72 -9.96
CA ILE A 386 -21.91 -0.13 -10.92
C ILE A 386 -21.88 -1.59 -10.45
N PRO A 387 -23.05 -2.23 -10.23
CA PRO A 387 -23.10 -3.63 -9.83
C PRO A 387 -22.76 -4.55 -10.99
N HIS A 388 -21.97 -5.58 -10.69
CA HIS A 388 -21.53 -6.55 -11.68
C HIS A 388 -21.30 -7.94 -11.07
N SER A 389 -21.14 -8.93 -11.93
CA SER A 389 -20.75 -10.30 -11.58
C SER A 389 -19.76 -10.85 -12.59
N ILE A 390 -18.91 -11.76 -12.12
CA ILE A 390 -17.88 -12.41 -12.93
C ILE A 390 -18.05 -13.91 -12.78
N GLN A 391 -18.18 -14.63 -13.90
CA GLN A 391 -18.32 -16.08 -13.90
C GLN A 391 -17.30 -16.72 -14.83
N ALA A 392 -16.44 -17.58 -14.30
CA ALA A 392 -15.53 -18.35 -15.11
C ALA A 392 -16.28 -19.27 -16.09
N LEU A 393 -15.75 -19.48 -17.28
CA LEU A 393 -16.26 -20.48 -18.23
C LEU A 393 -15.56 -21.84 -18.00
N ASP A 394 -15.58 -22.73 -18.98
CA ASP A 394 -15.17 -24.15 -18.86
C ASP A 394 -13.72 -24.34 -18.38
N GLY A 395 -12.81 -23.42 -18.70
CA GLY A 395 -11.38 -23.51 -18.36
C GLY A 395 -10.97 -22.88 -17.02
N GLY A 396 -11.90 -22.22 -16.32
CA GLY A 396 -11.52 -21.26 -15.28
C GLY A 396 -11.01 -19.95 -15.88
N VAL A 397 -10.63 -19.01 -15.02
CA VAL A 397 -10.03 -17.74 -15.45
C VAL A 397 -9.13 -17.16 -14.35
N GLU A 398 -7.99 -16.61 -14.74
CA GLU A 398 -7.16 -15.74 -13.90
C GLU A 398 -7.10 -14.35 -14.52
N PHE A 399 -7.26 -13.32 -13.71
CA PHE A 399 -7.32 -11.95 -14.18
C PHE A 399 -6.77 -10.99 -13.12
N LEU A 400 -6.21 -9.89 -13.61
CA LEU A 400 -5.73 -8.78 -12.82
C LEU A 400 -6.80 -7.69 -12.78
N LEU A 401 -7.04 -7.11 -11.61
CA LEU A 401 -7.88 -5.93 -11.39
C LEU A 401 -7.02 -4.79 -10.89
N VAL A 402 -7.30 -3.57 -11.35
CA VAL A 402 -6.69 -2.33 -10.87
C VAL A 402 -7.80 -1.38 -10.47
N PHE A 403 -7.72 -0.90 -9.22
CA PHE A 403 -8.67 0.03 -8.63
C PHE A 403 -8.08 1.42 -8.53
N ASP A 404 -8.93 2.45 -8.66
CA ASP A 404 -8.53 3.85 -8.65
C ASP A 404 -8.30 4.46 -7.26
N ASP A 405 -7.98 3.63 -6.27
CA ASP A 405 -7.66 4.04 -4.90
C ASP A 405 -6.70 3.03 -4.26
N GLY A 406 -5.50 3.50 -3.89
CA GLY A 406 -4.48 2.67 -3.25
C GLY A 406 -4.88 2.09 -1.90
N SER A 407 -5.93 2.62 -1.26
CA SER A 407 -6.48 2.08 -0.02
C SER A 407 -7.51 0.97 -0.22
N PHE A 408 -7.82 0.61 -1.47
CA PHE A 408 -8.76 -0.46 -1.78
C PHE A 408 -8.38 -1.77 -1.07
N SER A 409 -9.41 -2.49 -0.64
CA SER A 409 -9.29 -3.84 -0.15
C SER A 409 -10.47 -4.65 -0.66
N GLU A 410 -10.18 -5.82 -1.22
CA GLU A 410 -11.18 -6.74 -1.77
C GLU A 410 -12.19 -7.22 -0.70
N ASP A 411 -11.78 -7.19 0.57
CA ASP A 411 -12.65 -7.44 1.73
C ASP A 411 -13.72 -6.34 1.96
N GLY A 412 -13.57 -5.18 1.31
CA GLY A 412 -14.41 -4.00 1.48
C GLY A 412 -15.54 -3.85 0.44
N THR A 413 -15.76 -4.86 -0.40
CA THR A 413 -16.80 -4.84 -1.44
C THR A 413 -18.21 -5.06 -0.88
N PHE A 414 -19.23 -4.57 -1.59
CA PHE A 414 -20.63 -4.72 -1.19
C PHE A 414 -21.23 -5.95 -1.87
N LEU A 415 -21.40 -7.04 -1.11
CA LEU A 415 -21.83 -8.35 -1.60
C LEU A 415 -23.36 -8.52 -1.50
N VAL A 416 -24.00 -9.12 -2.51
CA VAL A 416 -25.46 -9.29 -2.52
C VAL A 416 -25.98 -10.18 -1.38
N SER A 417 -25.25 -11.21 -1.00
CA SER A 417 -25.57 -12.11 0.12
C SER A 417 -25.57 -11.35 1.44
N GLU A 418 -24.54 -10.56 1.71
CA GLU A 418 -24.48 -9.65 2.86
C GLU A 418 -25.57 -8.58 2.80
N LEU A 419 -25.86 -8.01 1.63
CA LEU A 419 -26.97 -7.06 1.48
C LEU A 419 -28.30 -7.69 1.97
N PHE A 420 -28.58 -8.93 1.58
CA PHE A 420 -29.79 -9.63 1.99
C PHE A 420 -29.73 -10.03 3.47
N GLU A 421 -28.58 -10.47 3.98
CA GLU A 421 -28.43 -10.86 5.39
C GLU A 421 -28.59 -9.66 6.35
N ARG A 422 -28.03 -8.51 5.99
CA ARG A 422 -28.01 -7.30 6.84
C ARG A 422 -29.30 -6.48 6.78
N ASN A 423 -30.29 -6.90 6.00
CA ASN A 423 -31.59 -6.23 5.92
C ASN A 423 -32.71 -7.05 6.56
N PRO A 424 -33.67 -6.42 7.26
CA PRO A 424 -34.79 -7.15 7.83
C PRO A 424 -35.58 -7.91 6.75
N LYS A 425 -35.84 -9.20 6.97
CA LYS A 425 -36.58 -10.06 6.00
C LYS A 425 -37.94 -9.49 5.61
N GLN A 426 -38.62 -8.80 6.53
CA GLN A 426 -39.88 -8.10 6.25
C GLN A 426 -39.70 -6.97 5.21
N ILE A 427 -38.58 -6.24 5.25
CA ILE A 427 -38.28 -5.19 4.28
C ILE A 427 -37.94 -5.80 2.93
N LEU A 428 -37.16 -6.89 2.89
CA LEU A 428 -36.91 -7.64 1.65
C LEU A 428 -38.21 -8.17 1.04
N ALA A 429 -39.07 -8.79 1.86
CA ALA A 429 -40.39 -9.27 1.44
C ALA A 429 -41.26 -8.15 0.84
N LYS A 430 -41.28 -6.98 1.49
CA LYS A 430 -41.97 -5.80 0.98
C LYS A 430 -41.37 -5.30 -0.34
N ASN A 431 -40.04 -5.24 -0.44
CA ASN A 431 -39.32 -4.77 -1.63
C ASN A 431 -39.57 -5.66 -2.84
N PHE A 432 -39.44 -6.98 -2.65
CA PHE A 432 -39.59 -7.99 -3.71
C PHE A 432 -41.03 -8.49 -3.88
N ARG A 433 -41.99 -7.93 -3.13
CA ARG A 433 -43.43 -8.28 -3.16
C ARG A 433 -43.67 -9.78 -2.99
N THR A 434 -43.01 -10.37 -2.00
CA THR A 434 -43.07 -11.80 -1.70
C THR A 434 -43.28 -12.05 -0.20
N ASP A 435 -43.45 -13.31 0.18
CA ASP A 435 -43.53 -13.72 1.59
C ASP A 435 -42.13 -13.84 2.22
N VAL A 436 -42.02 -13.60 3.54
CA VAL A 436 -40.76 -13.73 4.28
C VAL A 436 -40.18 -15.14 4.23
N ASP A 437 -41.02 -16.16 4.04
CA ASP A 437 -40.62 -17.57 3.93
C ASP A 437 -39.76 -17.86 2.70
N VAL A 438 -39.80 -17.01 1.67
CA VAL A 438 -38.89 -17.14 0.51
C VAL A 438 -37.43 -16.98 0.92
N PHE A 439 -37.16 -16.21 1.98
CA PHE A 439 -35.81 -15.93 2.49
C PHE A 439 -35.38 -16.87 3.63
N LYS A 440 -36.04 -18.04 3.78
CA LYS A 440 -35.68 -19.02 4.81
C LYS A 440 -34.36 -19.75 4.52
N ASN A 441 -33.98 -19.84 3.25
CA ASN A 441 -32.79 -20.56 2.76
C ASN A 441 -31.75 -19.59 2.18
N LEU A 442 -31.71 -18.33 2.62
CA LEU A 442 -30.61 -17.44 2.26
C LEU A 442 -29.28 -18.03 2.76
N PRO A 443 -28.16 -17.74 2.08
CA PRO A 443 -26.83 -18.05 2.59
C PRO A 443 -26.61 -17.47 4.00
N ASP A 444 -25.78 -18.14 4.78
CA ASP A 444 -25.26 -17.65 6.07
C ASP A 444 -23.89 -17.02 5.80
N GLY A 445 -23.80 -15.70 5.90
CA GLY A 445 -22.62 -14.93 5.53
C GLY A 445 -22.46 -14.67 4.04
N GLN A 446 -21.40 -13.94 3.72
CA GLN A 446 -20.96 -13.70 2.35
C GLN A 446 -20.61 -14.97 1.57
N LEU A 447 -20.92 -15.00 0.27
CA LEU A 447 -20.45 -16.05 -0.64
C LEU A 447 -19.09 -15.73 -1.23
N TYR A 448 -18.84 -14.46 -1.55
CA TYR A 448 -17.60 -13.89 -2.09
C TYR A 448 -17.13 -14.51 -3.41
N ILE A 449 -16.51 -15.70 -3.33
CA ILE A 449 -16.17 -16.57 -4.46
C ILE A 449 -16.74 -17.95 -4.15
N PHE A 450 -17.58 -18.50 -5.04
CA PHE A 450 -18.28 -19.74 -4.79
C PHE A 450 -18.52 -20.57 -6.06
N PRO A 451 -18.72 -21.90 -5.95
CA PRO A 451 -18.97 -22.73 -7.12
C PRO A 451 -20.30 -22.38 -7.79
N GLY A 452 -20.29 -22.20 -9.10
CA GLY A 452 -21.48 -22.01 -9.91
C GLY A 452 -21.83 -23.25 -10.74
N THR A 453 -22.93 -23.16 -11.48
CA THR A 453 -23.26 -24.10 -12.56
C THR A 453 -22.77 -23.55 -13.90
N PRO A 454 -22.48 -24.39 -14.90
CA PRO A 454 -22.04 -23.92 -16.21
C PRO A 454 -22.98 -22.86 -16.79
N ALA A 455 -22.40 -21.78 -17.30
CA ALA A 455 -23.15 -20.79 -18.07
C ALA A 455 -23.61 -21.42 -19.40
N PRO A 456 -24.78 -21.03 -19.94
CA PRO A 456 -25.19 -21.47 -21.27
C PRO A 456 -24.16 -21.12 -22.34
N ALA A 457 -23.85 -22.07 -23.22
CA ALA A 457 -22.88 -21.86 -24.30
C ALA A 457 -23.32 -20.73 -25.26
N ASN A 458 -24.63 -20.61 -25.51
CA ASN A 458 -25.17 -19.46 -26.22
C ASN A 458 -25.40 -18.31 -25.23
N ILE A 459 -24.52 -17.31 -25.26
CA ILE A 459 -24.62 -16.10 -24.41
C ILE A 459 -25.98 -15.40 -24.52
N SER A 460 -26.67 -15.50 -25.66
CA SER A 460 -27.98 -14.89 -25.86
C SER A 460 -29.05 -15.45 -24.92
N GLU A 461 -28.86 -16.67 -24.38
CA GLU A 461 -29.77 -17.27 -23.38
C GLU A 461 -29.69 -16.56 -22.02
N GLN A 462 -28.60 -15.81 -21.77
CA GLN A 462 -28.43 -14.98 -20.58
C GLN A 462 -28.65 -13.48 -20.86
N ASN A 463 -29.04 -13.11 -22.08
CA ASN A 463 -29.36 -11.74 -22.40
C ASN A 463 -30.71 -11.34 -21.79
N VAL A 464 -30.66 -10.83 -20.56
CA VAL A 464 -31.82 -10.30 -19.84
C VAL A 464 -31.81 -8.79 -19.98
N THR A 465 -32.85 -8.22 -20.60
CA THR A 465 -33.03 -6.78 -20.75
C THR A 465 -34.34 -6.33 -20.13
N GLY A 466 -34.32 -5.12 -19.56
CA GLY A 466 -35.53 -4.41 -19.13
C GLY A 466 -36.02 -3.44 -20.22
N PRO A 467 -37.03 -2.60 -19.92
CA PRO A 467 -37.51 -1.56 -20.83
C PRO A 467 -36.45 -0.54 -21.27
N ALA A 468 -35.36 -0.40 -20.50
CA ALA A 468 -34.22 0.45 -20.84
C ALA A 468 -33.32 -0.15 -21.92
N GLY A 469 -33.45 -1.45 -22.23
CA GLY A 469 -32.63 -2.14 -23.23
C GLY A 469 -31.25 -2.52 -22.70
N SER A 470 -30.33 -2.76 -23.64
CA SER A 470 -28.91 -3.07 -23.36
C SER A 470 -28.05 -1.81 -23.46
N ILE A 471 -26.93 -1.81 -22.74
CA ILE A 471 -25.90 -0.77 -22.88
C ILE A 471 -25.41 -0.77 -24.34
N PRO A 472 -25.38 0.40 -25.03
CA PRO A 472 -24.96 0.47 -26.42
C PRO A 472 -23.45 0.19 -26.56
N PRO A 473 -22.98 -0.34 -27.71
CA PRO A 473 -21.56 -0.68 -27.91
C PRO A 473 -20.57 0.47 -27.62
N ALA A 474 -20.96 1.72 -27.90
CA ALA A 474 -20.12 2.90 -27.63
C ALA A 474 -19.89 3.18 -26.12
N GLN A 475 -20.62 2.49 -25.24
CA GLN A 475 -20.50 2.57 -23.78
C GLN A 475 -20.29 1.17 -23.17
N ALA A 476 -19.89 0.19 -23.98
CA ALA A 476 -19.64 -1.18 -23.53
C ALA A 476 -18.65 -1.17 -22.36
N TYR A 477 -18.84 -2.12 -21.43
CA TYR A 477 -17.96 -2.27 -20.26
C TYR A 477 -16.81 -3.24 -20.51
N SER A 478 -16.69 -3.78 -21.72
CA SER A 478 -15.57 -4.61 -22.16
C SER A 478 -14.88 -4.02 -23.39
N TYR A 479 -13.63 -4.41 -23.59
CA TYR A 479 -12.90 -4.20 -24.82
C TYR A 479 -12.05 -5.44 -25.15
N HIS A 480 -12.20 -5.99 -26.35
CA HIS A 480 -11.45 -7.16 -26.80
C HIS A 480 -10.02 -6.79 -27.22
N LEU A 481 -9.19 -6.37 -26.27
CA LEU A 481 -7.81 -5.93 -26.49
C LEU A 481 -6.93 -7.05 -27.08
N SER A 482 -7.32 -8.32 -26.88
CA SER A 482 -6.67 -9.47 -27.53
C SER A 482 -6.70 -9.38 -29.07
N GLN A 483 -7.71 -8.70 -29.64
CA GLN A 483 -7.90 -8.54 -31.09
C GLN A 483 -7.22 -7.28 -31.65
N GLN A 484 -6.73 -6.39 -30.80
CA GLN A 484 -5.96 -5.23 -31.23
C GLN A 484 -4.58 -5.67 -31.74
N GLU A 485 -4.25 -5.27 -32.97
CA GLU A 485 -2.89 -5.42 -33.49
C GLU A 485 -1.93 -4.51 -32.72
N PRO A 486 -0.79 -5.03 -32.23
CA PRO A 486 0.16 -4.20 -31.51
C PRO A 486 0.90 -3.25 -32.46
N TYR A 487 1.25 -2.06 -31.97
CA TYR A 487 2.14 -1.15 -32.66
C TYR A 487 3.58 -1.67 -32.53
N ARG A 488 4.22 -1.94 -33.66
CA ARG A 488 5.61 -2.42 -33.70
C ARG A 488 6.58 -1.26 -33.61
N VAL A 489 7.54 -1.39 -32.71
CA VAL A 489 8.62 -0.43 -32.45
C VAL A 489 9.97 -1.16 -32.54
N PRO A 490 11.11 -0.45 -32.64
CA PRO A 490 12.39 -1.10 -32.93
C PRO A 490 12.76 -2.27 -32.01
N GLY A 491 12.58 -2.13 -30.69
CA GLY A 491 12.92 -3.17 -29.71
C GLY A 491 11.77 -4.08 -29.27
N GLY A 492 10.60 -4.03 -29.92
CA GLY A 492 9.45 -4.82 -29.48
C GLY A 492 8.09 -4.34 -29.97
N THR A 493 7.06 -4.50 -29.14
CA THR A 493 5.69 -4.06 -29.47
C THR A 493 4.99 -3.37 -28.30
N VAL A 494 4.01 -2.52 -28.61
CA VAL A 494 3.17 -1.84 -27.63
C VAL A 494 1.70 -1.90 -28.04
N LYS A 495 0.81 -2.23 -27.09
CA LYS A 495 -0.64 -2.05 -27.21
C LYS A 495 -1.09 -1.00 -26.23
N ILE A 496 -1.72 0.06 -26.71
CA ILE A 496 -2.28 1.12 -25.86
C ILE A 496 -3.80 0.98 -25.86
N ILE A 497 -4.40 1.15 -24.68
CA ILE A 497 -5.84 1.32 -24.49
C ILE A 497 -6.09 2.44 -23.49
N ASP A 498 -6.97 3.37 -23.84
CA ASP A 498 -7.17 4.60 -23.09
C ASP A 498 -8.58 5.16 -23.33
N PRO A 499 -8.98 6.28 -22.73
CA PRO A 499 -10.31 6.85 -22.92
C PRO A 499 -10.64 7.30 -24.36
N GLU A 500 -9.65 7.46 -25.25
CA GLU A 500 -9.92 7.75 -26.67
C GLU A 500 -10.45 6.51 -27.40
N THR A 501 -9.97 5.33 -27.01
CA THR A 501 -10.29 4.03 -27.62
C THR A 501 -11.34 3.23 -26.83
N PHE A 502 -11.37 3.37 -25.51
CA PHE A 502 -12.29 2.73 -24.58
C PHE A 502 -12.96 3.77 -23.65
N PRO A 503 -13.90 4.58 -24.16
CA PRO A 503 -14.34 5.83 -23.50
C PRO A 503 -15.05 5.69 -22.17
N ILE A 504 -15.50 4.49 -21.80
CA ILE A 504 -16.10 4.24 -20.49
C ILE A 504 -15.05 4.37 -19.37
N ALA A 505 -13.79 4.02 -19.67
CA ALA A 505 -12.67 3.98 -18.74
C ALA A 505 -12.03 5.37 -18.55
N LYS A 506 -12.84 6.41 -18.31
CA LYS A 506 -12.50 7.85 -18.45
C LYS A 506 -11.21 8.36 -17.78
N ASN A 507 -10.70 7.64 -16.79
CA ASN A 507 -9.48 8.00 -16.06
C ASN A 507 -8.56 6.79 -15.90
N PHE A 508 -8.56 5.89 -16.89
CA PHE A 508 -7.66 4.75 -16.98
C PHE A 508 -7.09 4.71 -18.38
N ALA A 509 -5.78 4.89 -18.46
CA ALA A 509 -5.00 4.61 -19.65
C ALA A 509 -4.01 3.50 -19.30
N ALA A 510 -3.81 2.57 -20.23
CA ALA A 510 -2.94 1.44 -20.01
C ALA A 510 -2.16 1.10 -21.28
N ALA A 511 -1.00 0.51 -21.09
CA ALA A 511 -0.20 -0.01 -22.19
C ALA A 511 0.42 -1.37 -21.83
N ILE A 512 0.35 -2.31 -22.76
CA ILE A 512 1.08 -3.58 -22.66
C ILE A 512 2.30 -3.47 -23.55
N PHE A 513 3.47 -3.63 -22.95
CA PHE A 513 4.76 -3.63 -23.63
C PHE A 513 5.29 -5.05 -23.73
N GLU A 514 5.81 -5.38 -24.91
CA GLU A 514 6.62 -6.58 -25.16
C GLU A 514 8.02 -6.11 -25.55
N ILE A 515 9.00 -6.30 -24.68
CA ILE A 515 10.39 -5.87 -24.87
C ILE A 515 11.25 -7.10 -25.17
N GLU A 516 11.89 -7.12 -26.33
CA GLU A 516 12.77 -8.22 -26.73
C GLU A 516 14.02 -8.35 -25.83
N PRO A 517 14.67 -9.53 -25.75
CA PRO A 517 15.87 -9.71 -24.94
C PRO A 517 16.98 -8.70 -25.28
N GLY A 518 17.48 -8.00 -24.26
CA GLY A 518 18.49 -6.94 -24.38
C GLY A 518 17.94 -5.57 -24.81
N ALA A 519 16.66 -5.47 -25.19
CA ALA A 519 16.00 -4.20 -25.48
C ALA A 519 15.52 -3.50 -24.19
N MET A 520 15.12 -2.24 -24.31
CA MET A 520 14.62 -1.45 -23.18
C MET A 520 13.50 -0.49 -23.58
N ARG A 521 12.52 -0.31 -22.68
CA ARG A 521 11.67 0.89 -22.65
C ARG A 521 12.56 2.09 -22.40
N GLU A 522 12.53 3.05 -23.31
CA GLU A 522 13.43 4.21 -23.26
C GLU A 522 13.24 5.04 -21.98
N LEU A 523 14.28 5.79 -21.58
CA LEU A 523 14.21 6.69 -20.43
C LEU A 523 13.13 7.75 -20.66
N HIS A 524 12.15 7.82 -19.76
CA HIS A 524 10.98 8.67 -19.89
C HIS A 524 10.37 9.01 -18.52
N TRP A 525 9.31 9.82 -18.53
CA TRP A 525 8.44 10.03 -17.39
C TRP A 525 7.00 10.32 -17.85
N HIS A 526 6.04 10.15 -16.95
CA HIS A 526 4.64 10.53 -17.14
C HIS A 526 4.36 11.94 -16.60
N THR A 527 3.35 12.63 -17.15
CA THR A 527 3.16 14.07 -16.83
C THR A 527 2.08 14.36 -15.80
N ASP A 528 1.11 13.46 -15.64
CA ASP A 528 -0.11 13.71 -14.87
C ASP A 528 -0.59 12.54 -14.02
N SER A 529 0.07 11.38 -14.08
CA SER A 529 -0.29 10.18 -13.31
C SER A 529 0.95 9.45 -12.80
N ASP A 530 0.84 8.91 -11.58
CA ASP A 530 1.68 7.81 -11.14
C ASP A 530 1.52 6.63 -12.09
N GLU A 531 2.58 5.84 -12.25
CA GLU A 531 2.53 4.59 -13.00
C GLU A 531 2.40 3.42 -12.01
N TRP A 532 1.36 2.61 -12.22
CA TRP A 532 1.24 1.30 -11.58
C TRP A 532 1.55 0.22 -12.62
N THR A 533 2.47 -0.68 -12.30
CA THR A 533 3.05 -1.61 -13.27
C THR A 533 2.84 -3.05 -12.82
N TYR A 534 2.53 -3.98 -13.74
CA TYR A 534 2.49 -5.42 -13.45
C TYR A 534 3.27 -6.23 -14.48
N PHE A 535 4.20 -7.05 -14.01
CA PHE A 535 5.04 -7.89 -14.86
C PHE A 535 4.33 -9.19 -15.18
N LEU A 536 3.98 -9.39 -16.46
CA LEU A 536 3.22 -10.54 -16.96
C LEU A 536 4.13 -11.74 -17.27
N ALA A 537 5.32 -11.48 -17.81
CA ALA A 537 6.30 -12.50 -18.18
C ALA A 537 7.71 -11.91 -18.25
N GLY A 538 8.75 -12.75 -18.18
CA GLY A 538 10.14 -12.33 -18.26
C GLY A 538 10.66 -11.70 -16.97
N GLN A 539 11.83 -11.08 -17.10
CA GLN A 539 12.51 -10.35 -16.05
C GLN A 539 13.07 -9.04 -16.60
N GLY A 540 13.11 -8.02 -15.74
CA GLY A 540 13.67 -6.73 -16.10
C GLY A 540 14.10 -5.95 -14.88
N ARG A 541 14.61 -4.75 -15.10
CA ARG A 541 14.94 -3.82 -14.03
C ARG A 541 14.47 -2.41 -14.36
N ILE A 542 14.20 -1.66 -13.30
CA ILE A 542 13.80 -0.26 -13.37
C ILE A 542 14.67 0.53 -12.41
N THR A 543 15.30 1.58 -12.91
CA THR A 543 15.84 2.65 -12.05
C THR A 543 14.82 3.78 -11.98
N VAL A 544 14.41 4.15 -10.78
CA VAL A 544 13.55 5.31 -10.52
C VAL A 544 14.42 6.46 -10.05
N PHE A 545 14.39 7.59 -10.76
CA PHE A 545 15.02 8.84 -10.33
C PHE A 545 13.99 9.73 -9.62
N ASP A 546 14.20 9.97 -8.34
CA ASP A 546 13.42 10.86 -7.49
C ASP A 546 14.24 12.12 -7.16
N ALA A 547 13.79 13.24 -7.71
CA ALA A 547 14.50 14.50 -7.58
C ALA A 547 14.59 14.94 -6.11
N PRO A 548 15.69 15.60 -5.69
CA PRO A 548 16.73 16.17 -6.55
C PRO A 548 17.92 15.25 -6.86
N GLU A 549 18.13 14.18 -6.08
CA GLU A 549 19.39 13.42 -6.11
C GLU A 549 19.22 11.91 -5.90
N ALA A 550 18.01 11.44 -5.60
CA ALA A 550 17.79 10.06 -5.23
C ALA A 550 17.52 9.20 -6.47
N SER A 551 18.10 8.01 -6.49
CA SER A 551 17.90 6.99 -7.52
C SER A 551 18.00 5.63 -6.87
N ARG A 552 17.09 4.72 -7.25
CA ARG A 552 17.15 3.34 -6.81
C ARG A 552 16.71 2.41 -7.93
N THR A 553 17.47 1.34 -8.09
CA THR A 553 17.23 0.28 -9.06
C THR A 553 16.54 -0.91 -8.39
N PHE A 554 15.52 -1.43 -9.05
CA PHE A 554 14.72 -2.56 -8.61
C PHE A 554 14.65 -3.59 -9.74
N ASP A 555 14.90 -4.85 -9.42
CA ASP A 555 14.68 -5.97 -10.32
C ASP A 555 13.23 -6.42 -10.26
N PHE A 556 12.67 -6.88 -11.38
CA PHE A 556 11.30 -7.35 -11.50
C PHE A 556 11.23 -8.65 -12.29
N SER A 557 10.24 -9.46 -11.95
CA SER A 557 9.94 -10.75 -12.56
C SER A 557 8.43 -10.94 -12.65
N ALA A 558 7.98 -11.94 -13.42
CA ALA A 558 6.56 -12.25 -13.56
C ALA A 558 5.83 -12.34 -12.20
N GLY A 559 4.74 -11.58 -12.05
CA GLY A 559 3.94 -11.48 -10.83
C GLY A 559 4.35 -10.34 -9.88
N ASP A 560 5.37 -9.57 -10.22
CA ASP A 560 5.76 -8.37 -9.45
C ASP A 560 4.91 -7.15 -9.85
N VAL A 561 4.59 -6.33 -8.85
CA VAL A 561 4.00 -5.00 -9.00
C VAL A 561 5.09 -3.94 -8.86
N GLY A 562 5.11 -2.97 -9.79
CA GLY A 562 5.90 -1.75 -9.73
C GLY A 562 5.04 -0.52 -9.45
N TYR A 563 5.63 0.52 -8.86
CA TYR A 563 4.97 1.82 -8.70
C TYR A 563 5.95 2.97 -8.84
N ILE A 564 5.70 3.87 -9.79
CA ILE A 564 6.56 5.03 -10.08
C ILE A 564 5.74 6.31 -9.87
N PRO A 565 6.01 7.10 -8.81
CA PRO A 565 5.32 8.36 -8.59
C PRO A 565 5.60 9.37 -9.70
N VAL A 566 4.60 10.15 -10.08
CA VAL A 566 4.78 11.27 -11.00
C VAL A 566 5.56 12.41 -10.31
N PRO A 567 6.51 13.09 -10.99
CA PRO A 567 6.98 12.90 -12.35
C PRO A 567 8.34 12.16 -12.43
N ASN A 568 8.56 11.15 -11.58
CA ASN A 568 9.85 10.48 -11.50
C ASN A 568 10.20 9.81 -12.83
N SER A 569 11.40 10.08 -13.33
CA SER A 569 11.86 9.48 -14.58
C SER A 569 12.39 8.09 -14.34
N HIS A 570 12.19 7.20 -15.31
CA HIS A 570 12.58 5.82 -15.20
C HIS A 570 12.76 5.18 -16.59
N PHE A 571 13.31 3.97 -16.60
CA PHE A 571 13.39 3.09 -17.77
C PHE A 571 13.01 1.67 -17.36
N VAL A 572 12.72 0.80 -18.33
CA VAL A 572 12.54 -0.64 -18.09
C VAL A 572 13.44 -1.42 -19.03
N GLU A 573 14.45 -2.11 -18.51
CA GLU A 573 15.38 -2.91 -19.32
C GLU A 573 15.03 -4.39 -19.19
N ASN A 574 14.98 -5.12 -20.31
CA ASN A 574 14.86 -6.56 -20.29
C ASN A 574 16.22 -7.20 -19.98
N THR A 575 16.34 -7.74 -18.77
CA THR A 575 17.56 -8.39 -18.26
C THR A 575 17.54 -9.92 -18.47
N GLY A 576 16.50 -10.43 -19.13
CA GLY A 576 16.28 -11.84 -19.37
C GLY A 576 16.66 -12.33 -20.76
N THR A 577 16.51 -13.63 -20.97
CA THR A 577 16.69 -14.28 -22.28
C THR A 577 15.40 -14.44 -23.07
N GLU A 578 14.26 -14.17 -22.44
CA GLU A 578 12.92 -14.21 -23.03
C GLU A 578 12.32 -12.79 -23.15
N THR A 579 11.28 -12.64 -23.94
CA THR A 579 10.56 -11.37 -24.08
C THR A 579 9.97 -10.97 -22.72
N LEU A 580 10.31 -9.77 -22.27
CA LEU A 580 9.72 -9.15 -21.09
C LEU A 580 8.36 -8.59 -21.48
N VAL A 581 7.31 -9.01 -20.77
CA VAL A 581 5.95 -8.52 -21.01
C VAL A 581 5.44 -7.88 -19.74
N TYR A 582 5.03 -6.61 -19.80
CA TYR A 582 4.49 -5.92 -18.64
C TYR A 582 3.38 -4.95 -19.03
N LEU A 583 2.53 -4.65 -18.05
CA LEU A 583 1.42 -3.72 -18.12
C LEU A 583 1.81 -2.44 -17.37
N GLU A 584 1.60 -1.29 -18.01
CA GLU A 584 1.58 0.04 -17.38
C GLU A 584 0.13 0.50 -17.25
N VAL A 585 -0.24 1.03 -16.09
CA VAL A 585 -1.56 1.63 -15.83
C VAL A 585 -1.37 3.03 -15.27
N LEU A 586 -2.07 3.99 -15.87
CA LEU A 586 -2.11 5.40 -15.52
C LEU A 586 -3.54 5.81 -15.22
N GLN A 587 -3.70 6.64 -14.19
CA GLN A 587 -4.92 7.41 -13.95
C GLN A 587 -4.96 8.66 -14.82
N ALA A 588 -5.12 8.48 -16.13
CA ALA A 588 -5.06 9.56 -17.12
C ALA A 588 -6.21 9.51 -18.14
N GLY A 589 -6.49 10.68 -18.73
CA GLY A 589 -7.49 10.84 -19.80
C GLY A 589 -7.02 10.33 -21.17
N VAL A 590 -5.72 10.10 -21.33
CA VAL A 590 -5.04 9.58 -22.53
C VAL A 590 -3.71 9.00 -22.08
N TYR A 591 -3.24 7.92 -22.72
CA TYR A 591 -1.89 7.42 -22.43
C TYR A 591 -0.86 8.47 -22.86
N ASN A 592 0.01 8.90 -21.94
CA ASN A 592 0.97 9.97 -22.20
C ASN A 592 2.29 9.74 -21.49
N ASP A 593 3.38 10.16 -22.12
CA ASP A 593 4.74 10.16 -21.55
C ASP A 593 5.62 11.18 -22.30
N ILE A 594 6.75 11.54 -21.69
CA ILE A 594 7.81 12.33 -22.31
C ILE A 594 9.08 11.48 -22.44
N SER A 595 9.52 11.22 -23.67
CA SER A 595 10.82 10.59 -23.95
C SER A 595 11.95 11.59 -23.73
N VAL A 596 12.94 11.21 -22.92
CA VAL A 596 14.15 12.02 -22.70
C VAL A 596 14.91 12.23 -24.01
N ALA A 597 15.08 11.17 -24.80
CA ALA A 597 15.82 11.24 -26.06
C ALA A 597 15.15 12.17 -27.07
N GLN A 598 13.81 12.10 -27.19
CA GLN A 598 13.04 12.99 -28.05
C GLN A 598 13.10 14.45 -27.55
N TRP A 599 12.97 14.67 -26.24
CA TRP A 599 13.07 16.01 -25.66
C TRP A 599 14.41 16.67 -25.98
N LEU A 600 15.52 15.95 -25.79
CA LEU A 600 16.85 16.44 -26.14
C LEU A 600 16.99 16.66 -27.66
N GLY A 601 16.49 15.75 -28.49
CA GLY A 601 16.54 15.88 -29.96
C GLY A 601 15.72 17.04 -30.54
N LEU A 602 14.71 17.52 -29.79
CA LEU A 602 13.91 18.70 -30.12
C LEU A 602 14.39 19.99 -29.43
N THR A 603 15.38 19.89 -28.55
CA THR A 603 16.04 21.04 -27.90
C THR A 603 17.18 21.54 -28.79
N PRO A 604 17.43 22.87 -28.89
CA PRO A 604 18.55 23.37 -29.66
C PRO A 604 19.88 22.70 -29.26
N GLY A 605 20.61 22.15 -30.24
CA GLY A 605 21.79 21.33 -29.97
C GLY A 605 22.85 22.01 -29.10
N GLN A 606 23.06 23.32 -29.26
CA GLN A 606 23.96 24.09 -28.39
C GLN A 606 23.56 24.00 -26.91
N VAL A 607 22.26 24.11 -26.61
CA VAL A 607 21.72 24.03 -25.25
C VAL A 607 22.00 22.65 -24.65
N VAL A 608 21.76 21.57 -25.41
CA VAL A 608 22.04 20.20 -24.95
C VAL A 608 23.52 20.01 -24.62
N LYS A 609 24.42 20.47 -25.50
CA LYS A 609 25.87 20.40 -25.28
C LYS A 609 26.30 21.18 -24.04
N ASP A 610 25.77 22.38 -23.85
CA ASP A 610 26.12 23.22 -22.70
C ASP A 610 25.64 22.62 -21.36
N HIS A 611 24.55 21.84 -21.35
CA HIS A 611 24.04 21.18 -20.14
C HIS A 611 24.76 19.85 -19.82
N LEU A 612 25.06 19.05 -20.84
CA LEU A 612 25.53 17.66 -20.66
C LEU A 612 27.01 17.45 -20.97
N GLY A 613 27.70 18.44 -21.55
CA GLY A 613 29.11 18.31 -21.94
C GLY A 613 29.37 17.35 -23.12
N VAL A 614 28.34 17.03 -23.89
CA VAL A 614 28.37 16.11 -25.06
C VAL A 614 28.78 16.83 -26.35
N ASP A 615 29.19 16.06 -27.37
CA ASP A 615 29.68 16.59 -28.65
C ASP A 615 28.58 16.69 -29.75
N ASP A 616 28.97 17.21 -30.92
CA ASP A 616 28.05 17.33 -32.06
C ASP A 616 27.64 15.95 -32.62
N ALA A 617 28.47 14.92 -32.45
CA ALA A 617 28.15 13.57 -32.92
C ALA A 617 27.02 12.94 -32.10
N PHE A 618 27.02 13.13 -30.77
CA PHE A 618 25.91 12.74 -29.91
C PHE A 618 24.62 13.48 -30.30
N VAL A 619 24.67 14.82 -30.41
CA VAL A 619 23.48 15.63 -30.76
C VAL A 619 22.89 15.22 -32.11
N ALA A 620 23.74 14.89 -33.10
CA ALA A 620 23.29 14.44 -34.41
C ALA A 620 22.53 13.09 -34.37
N ARG A 621 22.73 12.27 -33.33
CA ARG A 621 22.07 10.96 -33.15
C ARG A 621 20.74 11.05 -32.40
N LEU A 622 20.42 12.16 -31.76
CA LEU A 622 19.20 12.28 -30.96
C LEU A 622 17.94 12.18 -31.84
N PRO A 623 16.98 11.30 -31.48
CA PRO A 623 15.77 11.11 -32.27
C PRO A 623 14.84 12.31 -32.12
N LYS A 624 14.09 12.61 -33.19
CA LYS A 624 13.02 13.64 -33.16
C LYS A 624 11.63 13.04 -32.97
N THR A 625 11.54 11.71 -33.04
CA THR A 625 10.33 10.93 -32.87
C THR A 625 10.55 9.94 -31.73
N LYS A 626 9.56 9.84 -30.84
CA LYS A 626 9.53 8.86 -29.75
C LYS A 626 9.68 7.43 -30.30
N GLN A 627 10.49 6.61 -29.65
CA GLN A 627 10.74 5.23 -30.08
C GLN A 627 10.00 4.21 -29.19
N PHE A 628 9.61 4.59 -27.98
CA PHE A 628 9.04 3.74 -26.93
C PHE A 628 10.01 2.66 -26.44
N ILE A 629 10.35 1.71 -27.30
CA ILE A 629 11.29 0.62 -27.00
C ILE A 629 12.49 0.75 -27.94
N LEU A 630 13.66 0.93 -27.35
CA LEU A 630 14.94 0.90 -28.05
C LEU A 630 15.46 -0.54 -28.05
N PRO A 631 16.05 -0.99 -29.15
CA PRO A 631 16.68 -2.29 -29.17
C PRO A 631 18.02 -2.22 -28.41
N GLY A 632 18.61 -3.38 -28.14
CA GLY A 632 19.88 -3.44 -27.44
C GLY A 632 20.58 -4.77 -27.61
N ASP A 633 21.54 -5.07 -26.74
CA ASP A 633 22.43 -6.23 -26.88
C ASP A 633 22.07 -7.31 -25.86
N LYS A 634 22.06 -8.57 -26.31
CA LYS A 634 21.86 -9.73 -25.43
C LYS A 634 23.04 -9.95 -24.48
N ASN A 635 24.21 -9.40 -24.82
CA ASN A 635 25.31 -9.27 -23.89
C ASN A 635 25.08 -8.05 -22.99
N LEU A 636 24.53 -8.29 -21.80
CA LEU A 636 24.17 -7.24 -20.83
C LEU A 636 25.39 -6.52 -20.20
N THR A 637 26.63 -6.89 -20.57
CA THR A 637 27.84 -6.13 -20.24
C THR A 637 28.29 -5.20 -21.38
N GLN A 638 27.57 -5.15 -22.50
CA GLN A 638 27.82 -4.23 -23.59
C GLN A 638 27.64 -2.80 -23.10
N THR A 639 28.52 -1.89 -23.49
CA THR A 639 28.44 -0.46 -23.11
C THR A 639 28.46 0.48 -24.32
N ASN A 640 28.71 -0.04 -25.52
CA ASN A 640 28.74 0.75 -26.74
C ASN A 640 27.58 0.38 -27.67
N TYR A 641 26.58 1.26 -27.73
CA TYR A 641 25.40 1.12 -28.57
C TYR A 641 25.47 2.07 -29.78
N SER A 642 26.67 2.25 -30.36
CA SER A 642 26.86 3.11 -31.52
C SER A 642 26.45 2.49 -32.85
N ASP A 643 26.31 1.17 -32.91
CA ASP A 643 25.91 0.47 -34.14
C ASP A 643 24.42 0.71 -34.43
N GLU A 644 24.10 1.08 -35.67
CA GLU A 644 22.72 1.26 -36.14
C GLU A 644 22.02 -0.08 -36.42
N GLN A 645 22.73 -1.20 -36.36
CA GLN A 645 22.16 -2.56 -36.49
C GLN A 645 21.68 -3.16 -35.17
N LEU A 646 21.95 -2.48 -34.04
CA LEU A 646 21.40 -2.86 -32.74
C LEU A 646 19.92 -2.53 -32.69
#